data_AF-A0A4P7VB68-F1
#
_entry.id   AF-A0A4P7VB68-F1
#
_cell.length_a   1.000
_cell.length_b   1.000
_cell.length_c   1.000
_cell.angle_alpha   90.00
_cell.angle_beta   90.00
_cell.angle_gamma   90.00
#
_symmetry.space_group_name_H-M   'P 1'
#
loop_
_entity.id
_entity.type
_entity.pdbx_description
1 polymer ?
#
loop_
_entity_poly.entity_id
_entity_poly.type
_entity_poly.pdbx_seq_one_letter_code
_entity_poly.pdbx_strand_id
1 'polypeptide(L)'
;MRKTFLKVSLFSFLALGMSTAFVGCKDYDDDIDQLRTEIAANKTAIEAINQKISQGAILNSVVPTEDGKGIVISVTKDGNTQTYTIKNGQDGTTAQVWDIREVDGKAYWFKNGENTGIEAQGKDGVGTPGATGAPGNYWAPNEEGTKLEEYAWNAEAKKYEKTGKSVDIAITVEGDKTPGITAVADANYVYLTGVQTGTDEAGKPIYGTVAISRNGLLRGLVFIPDLYEAGVEASRYVYAPVKFMDPQAAGKTIAADANNEELKVENTLPKDWKYSIPAAAKETYIYPIQHVNYELNPANANIEKLAYNIIVDDKEFLQGSRAADEPTMVFEVVNNDLVKPVSKNGNLNVPYKATKGAELVKYLEAGKDGELTVMALEATVKEDDKVTSNYSAIVPAVRKLQAISFTTASTYTTKEAHNLELYSDGEKAVSNVASIMWKYNGGNLDLASKLQVCYTQADFKAPAANAEHKFMTLAELADYGLTVKYSLLAYKVGNSETVESQYATINENGVLTPMHIGDNGTPVANGTGDNAAGISSVNRRPVVVVTIVNAEGKVVLAGYAKIQYTNTVDPVVKGFVLNPGAAALPYLCSTEVESTWEQWSGKLLEAMDIKLDHSNFSENYTWAEDGKTYVAVTADGKTTYKDVATITPAVSYGTIVFDDDEFAASANGVLTWTATAAQQKAIFDANAEHKITLYTKFNSVKGTGDLYVGLEMTVLPAPTATYGVKYTNQWYANSKGVAESRVNVNVPYPSTSATNVLSYKKELNEYFVENTVKVTPAGTGYDWATALKDLPLAYSYRLSAVQPKIVKGDKEYQLVADGNNLKVGTVTIATLNAAGELVYAPGATAAADNNTLAKEILNLFGHNEAYPNWTYANVEIASTYGDCKLPFDGILSFESRFLRPIDVNNGQGVEFEDAVADGDAEPLAKFFTLSDWRDKALFTVNAAGVATAATENGVNLYNYYQIATVAFDKNKVQVQDGFNWYTMDKLPGLDLKLVGKDGATVTTTAGVSTASIATVADLNKLDLVWYNNSGTTKEFNIKVPVTITYSWGTITAEVTGKVKKTINN
;
A
#
# COMPACT_ATOMS: atom_id res chain seq x y z
N MET A 1 -22.09 -7.27 -51.75
CA MET A 1 -21.47 -8.40 -51.02
C MET A 1 -20.27 -7.86 -50.24
N ARG A 2 -20.03 -8.26 -48.98
CA ARG A 2 -18.96 -7.67 -48.13
C ARG A 2 -17.91 -8.74 -47.76
N LYS A 3 -16.62 -8.39 -47.87
CA LYS A 3 -15.46 -9.31 -47.83
C LYS A 3 -15.04 -9.79 -46.42
N THR A 4 -15.93 -9.78 -45.43
CA THR A 4 -15.61 -10.10 -44.03
C THR A 4 -15.71 -11.59 -43.68
N PHE A 5 -16.73 -12.30 -44.18
CA PHE A 5 -16.96 -13.72 -43.78
C PHE A 5 -15.82 -14.66 -44.17
N LEU A 6 -15.22 -14.48 -45.36
CA LEU A 6 -14.16 -15.39 -45.84
C LEU A 6 -12.88 -15.35 -45.00
N LYS A 7 -12.61 -14.24 -44.30
CA LYS A 7 -11.45 -14.13 -43.40
C LYS A 7 -11.65 -14.83 -42.06
N VAL A 8 -12.88 -14.85 -41.54
CA VAL A 8 -13.19 -15.50 -40.26
C VAL A 8 -13.10 -17.01 -40.40
N SER A 9 -13.76 -17.59 -41.42
CA SER A 9 -13.75 -19.05 -41.63
C SER A 9 -12.35 -19.62 -41.87
N LEU A 10 -11.45 -18.87 -42.53
CA LEU A 10 -10.07 -19.32 -42.77
C LEU A 10 -9.24 -19.35 -41.47
N PHE A 11 -9.42 -18.37 -40.58
CA PHE A 11 -8.80 -18.40 -39.24
C PHE A 11 -9.40 -19.49 -38.35
N SER A 12 -10.73 -19.70 -38.39
CA SER A 12 -11.39 -20.75 -37.60
C SER A 12 -10.97 -22.17 -38.00
N PHE A 13 -10.68 -22.42 -39.28
CA PHE A 13 -10.16 -23.73 -39.72
C PHE A 13 -8.68 -23.94 -39.40
N LEU A 14 -7.86 -22.88 -39.39
CA LEU A 14 -6.45 -22.99 -39.01
C LEU A 14 -6.29 -23.22 -37.48
N ALA A 15 -7.20 -22.69 -36.66
CA ALA A 15 -7.17 -22.80 -35.21
C ALA A 15 -7.60 -24.17 -34.65
N LEU A 16 -8.15 -25.07 -35.47
CA LEU A 16 -8.64 -26.40 -35.03
C LEU A 16 -7.77 -27.57 -35.53
N GLY A 17 -6.64 -27.30 -36.19
CA GLY A 17 -5.74 -28.32 -36.73
C GLY A 17 -4.38 -28.46 -36.02
N MET A 18 -4.03 -27.59 -35.07
CA MET A 18 -2.68 -27.53 -34.47
C MET A 18 -2.68 -27.65 -32.93
N SER A 19 -3.49 -28.58 -32.38
CA SER A 19 -3.63 -28.80 -30.94
C SER A 19 -2.76 -29.94 -30.37
N THR A 20 -1.83 -30.51 -31.15
CA THR A 20 -0.84 -31.49 -30.65
C THR A 20 0.54 -31.31 -31.30
N ALA A 21 1.59 -31.56 -30.53
CA ALA A 21 2.99 -31.71 -30.95
C ALA A 21 3.79 -30.45 -31.39
N PHE A 22 3.47 -29.26 -30.88
CA PHE A 22 4.45 -28.16 -30.74
C PHE A 22 4.55 -27.74 -29.27
N VAL A 23 5.57 -28.27 -28.57
CA VAL A 23 6.08 -27.67 -27.32
C VAL A 23 6.90 -26.45 -27.74
N GLY A 24 6.52 -25.26 -27.27
CA GLY A 24 7.11 -24.01 -27.75
C GLY A 24 8.45 -23.75 -27.07
N CYS A 25 9.34 -22.96 -27.70
CA CYS A 25 10.60 -22.54 -27.06
C CYS A 25 10.36 -21.86 -25.69
N LYS A 26 9.19 -21.22 -25.51
CA LYS A 26 8.77 -20.66 -24.22
C LYS A 26 8.77 -21.68 -23.08
N ASP A 27 8.30 -22.91 -23.32
CA ASP A 27 8.25 -23.92 -22.26
C ASP A 27 9.67 -24.31 -21.83
N TYR A 28 10.60 -24.41 -22.78
CA TYR A 28 12.03 -24.64 -22.52
C TYR A 28 12.74 -23.44 -21.87
N ASP A 29 12.41 -22.20 -22.24
CA ASP A 29 12.96 -20.99 -21.62
C ASP A 29 12.46 -20.83 -20.17
N ASP A 30 11.16 -21.07 -19.93
CA ASP A 30 10.55 -21.08 -18.59
C ASP A 30 11.15 -22.21 -17.72
N ASP A 31 11.34 -23.42 -18.26
CA ASP A 31 12.04 -24.53 -17.59
C ASP A 31 13.50 -24.17 -17.23
N ILE A 32 14.22 -23.50 -18.14
CA ILE A 32 15.62 -23.06 -17.92
C ILE A 32 15.71 -22.02 -16.81
N ASP A 33 14.80 -21.04 -16.76
CA ASP A 33 14.79 -20.02 -15.70
C ASP A 33 14.27 -20.58 -14.36
N GLN A 34 13.39 -21.60 -14.35
CA GLN A 34 13.11 -22.38 -13.14
C GLN A 34 14.38 -23.11 -12.66
N LEU A 35 15.07 -23.85 -13.52
CA LEU A 35 16.30 -24.58 -13.17
C LEU A 35 17.40 -23.63 -12.64
N ARG A 36 17.56 -22.44 -13.25
CA ARG A 36 18.48 -21.39 -12.74
C ARG A 36 18.09 -20.91 -11.35
N THR A 37 16.79 -20.73 -11.10
CA THR A 37 16.26 -20.32 -9.79
C THR A 37 16.50 -21.40 -8.72
N GLU A 38 16.28 -22.67 -9.05
CA GLU A 38 16.55 -23.80 -8.15
C GLU A 38 18.05 -23.98 -7.88
N ILE A 39 18.91 -23.81 -8.89
CA ILE A 39 20.38 -23.82 -8.73
C ILE A 39 20.85 -22.68 -7.81
N ALA A 40 20.30 -21.47 -7.95
CA ALA A 40 20.63 -20.33 -7.08
C ALA A 40 20.20 -20.58 -5.61
N ALA A 41 19.01 -21.16 -5.40
CA ALA A 41 18.55 -21.54 -4.07
C ALA A 41 19.42 -22.63 -3.43
N ASN A 42 19.74 -23.69 -4.18
CA ASN A 42 20.65 -24.77 -3.76
C ASN A 42 22.04 -24.23 -3.39
N LYS A 43 22.62 -23.35 -4.21
CA LYS A 43 23.91 -22.70 -3.93
C LYS A 43 23.87 -21.94 -2.60
N THR A 44 22.83 -21.11 -2.41
CA THR A 44 22.66 -20.31 -1.18
C THR A 44 22.57 -21.19 0.07
N ALA A 45 21.85 -22.31 -0.01
CA ALA A 45 21.77 -23.28 1.09
C ALA A 45 23.12 -23.96 1.38
N ILE A 46 23.88 -24.34 0.35
CA ILE A 46 25.22 -24.95 0.50
C ILE A 46 26.22 -23.95 1.12
N GLU A 47 26.19 -22.69 0.70
CA GLU A 47 27.03 -21.62 1.29
C GLU A 47 26.68 -21.39 2.77
N ALA A 48 25.40 -21.41 3.14
CA ALA A 48 24.96 -21.34 4.53
C ALA A 48 25.42 -22.55 5.36
N ILE A 49 25.30 -23.78 4.86
CA ILE A 49 25.80 -25.00 5.52
C ILE A 49 27.32 -24.90 5.76
N ASN A 50 28.09 -24.52 4.73
CA ASN A 50 29.55 -24.35 4.84
C ASN A 50 29.94 -23.27 5.85
N GLN A 51 29.19 -22.17 5.92
CA GLN A 51 29.38 -21.14 6.94
C GLN A 51 29.09 -21.66 8.35
N LYS A 52 28.02 -22.47 8.55
CA LYS A 52 27.73 -23.07 9.87
C LYS A 52 28.80 -24.09 10.29
N ILE A 53 29.25 -24.94 9.38
CA ILE A 53 30.30 -25.94 9.67
C ILE A 53 31.64 -25.26 9.99
N SER A 54 32.05 -24.23 9.24
CA SER A 54 33.26 -23.46 9.56
C SER A 54 33.14 -22.65 10.87
N GLN A 55 31.92 -22.29 11.28
CA GLN A 55 31.62 -21.74 12.61
C GLN A 55 31.52 -22.81 13.73
N GLY A 56 31.84 -24.07 13.45
CA GLY A 56 31.86 -25.16 14.43
C GLY A 56 30.54 -25.89 14.66
N ALA A 57 29.56 -25.77 13.75
CA ALA A 57 28.39 -26.65 13.77
C ALA A 57 28.76 -28.07 13.30
N ILE A 58 28.16 -29.08 13.94
CA ILE A 58 28.32 -30.48 13.57
C ILE A 58 27.22 -30.84 12.55
N LEU A 59 27.56 -31.63 11.53
CA LEU A 59 26.56 -32.22 10.63
C LEU A 59 25.94 -33.46 11.28
N ASN A 60 24.63 -33.43 11.50
CA ASN A 60 23.89 -34.48 12.21
C ASN A 60 23.36 -35.57 11.27
N SER A 61 22.85 -35.18 10.10
CA SER A 61 22.25 -36.10 9.14
C SER A 61 22.18 -35.52 7.73
N VAL A 62 22.19 -36.42 6.75
CA VAL A 62 21.70 -36.17 5.39
C VAL A 62 20.68 -37.27 5.09
N VAL A 63 19.46 -36.88 4.75
CA VAL A 63 18.37 -37.81 4.41
C VAL A 63 17.70 -37.38 3.12
N PRO A 64 17.13 -38.29 2.31
CA PRO A 64 16.29 -37.90 1.18
C PRO A 64 15.08 -37.06 1.62
N THR A 65 14.56 -36.21 0.73
CA THR A 65 13.22 -35.62 0.87
C THR A 65 12.13 -36.69 0.72
N GLU A 66 10.93 -36.46 1.26
CA GLU A 66 9.83 -37.44 1.23
C GLU A 66 9.36 -37.81 -0.20
N ASP A 67 9.59 -36.92 -1.17
CA ASP A 67 9.32 -37.14 -2.60
C ASP A 67 10.46 -37.85 -3.36
N GLY A 68 11.60 -38.10 -2.70
CA GLY A 68 12.80 -38.67 -3.29
C GLY A 68 13.57 -37.75 -4.26
N LYS A 69 13.15 -36.49 -4.43
CA LYS A 69 13.71 -35.53 -5.41
C LYS A 69 14.74 -34.57 -4.84
N GLY A 70 15.35 -34.90 -3.70
CA GLY A 70 16.32 -34.05 -3.04
C GLY A 70 16.84 -34.65 -1.74
N ILE A 71 17.58 -33.84 -0.98
CA ILE A 71 18.11 -34.17 0.34
C ILE A 71 17.85 -33.05 1.34
N VAL A 72 17.63 -33.42 2.61
CA VAL A 72 17.61 -32.52 3.76
C VAL A 72 18.88 -32.77 4.57
N ILE A 73 19.66 -31.71 4.76
CA ILE A 73 20.91 -31.69 5.53
C ILE A 73 20.62 -31.00 6.87
N SER A 74 20.92 -31.67 7.98
CA SER A 74 20.74 -31.12 9.34
C SER A 74 22.09 -30.82 9.98
N VAL A 75 22.26 -29.61 10.50
CA VAL A 75 23.46 -29.20 11.27
C VAL A 75 23.05 -28.70 12.65
N THR A 76 23.82 -29.01 13.69
CA THR A 76 23.55 -28.55 15.07
C THR A 76 24.75 -27.80 15.62
N LYS A 77 24.48 -26.69 16.30
CA LYS A 77 25.45 -26.00 17.15
C LYS A 77 24.79 -25.62 18.47
N ASP A 78 25.50 -25.81 19.58
CA ASP A 78 25.07 -25.39 20.93
C ASP A 78 23.65 -25.90 21.29
N GLY A 79 23.34 -27.14 20.91
CA GLY A 79 22.04 -27.79 21.10
C GLY A 79 20.93 -27.43 20.10
N ASN A 80 21.14 -26.41 19.26
CA ASN A 80 20.15 -25.93 18.30
C ASN A 80 20.39 -26.50 16.89
N THR A 81 19.44 -27.28 16.38
CA THR A 81 19.48 -27.89 15.04
C THR A 81 18.83 -26.96 14.01
N GLN A 82 19.49 -26.80 12.86
CA GLN A 82 18.96 -26.13 11.67
C GLN A 82 19.00 -27.08 10.47
N THR A 83 17.98 -27.02 9.61
CA THR A 83 17.79 -27.92 8.47
C THR A 83 17.79 -27.13 7.16
N TYR A 84 18.39 -27.73 6.12
CA TYR A 84 18.57 -27.13 4.80
C TYR A 84 18.20 -28.16 3.73
N THR A 85 17.31 -27.79 2.81
CA THR A 85 16.86 -28.69 1.73
C THR A 85 17.52 -28.33 0.41
N ILE A 86 18.11 -29.33 -0.25
CA ILE A 86 18.70 -29.26 -1.60
C ILE A 86 17.83 -30.10 -2.53
N LYS A 87 17.40 -29.55 -3.67
CA LYS A 87 16.54 -30.25 -4.65
C LYS A 87 17.31 -30.64 -5.91
N ASN A 88 16.91 -31.74 -6.53
CA ASN A 88 17.20 -32.01 -7.94
C ASN A 88 16.17 -31.31 -8.83
N GLY A 89 16.56 -30.98 -10.07
CA GLY A 89 15.61 -30.55 -11.10
C GLY A 89 14.65 -31.67 -11.53
N GLN A 90 13.60 -31.31 -12.27
CA GLN A 90 12.65 -32.27 -12.84
C GLN A 90 13.26 -33.02 -14.03
N ASP A 91 12.95 -34.31 -14.16
CA ASP A 91 13.25 -35.07 -15.38
C ASP A 91 12.35 -34.62 -16.55
N GLY A 92 12.94 -34.42 -17.73
CA GLY A 92 12.19 -34.08 -18.94
C GLY A 92 11.25 -35.21 -19.39
N THR A 93 10.05 -34.85 -19.88
CA THR A 93 9.04 -35.86 -20.26
C THR A 93 9.46 -36.73 -21.44
N THR A 94 9.13 -38.03 -21.37
CA THR A 94 9.62 -39.04 -22.32
C THR A 94 9.11 -38.82 -23.73
N ALA A 95 10.03 -38.76 -24.70
CA ALA A 95 9.71 -38.57 -26.11
C ALA A 95 8.79 -39.70 -26.66
N GLN A 96 7.80 -39.32 -27.48
CA GLN A 96 6.89 -40.26 -28.12
C GLN A 96 7.57 -40.92 -29.32
N VAL A 97 7.67 -42.24 -29.30
CA VAL A 97 8.36 -43.02 -30.35
C VAL A 97 7.37 -43.35 -31.45
N TRP A 98 7.79 -43.11 -32.69
CA TRP A 98 7.04 -43.46 -33.90
C TRP A 98 7.90 -44.37 -34.77
N ASP A 99 7.29 -45.42 -35.30
CA ASP A 99 7.93 -46.35 -36.23
C ASP A 99 6.95 -46.79 -37.33
N ILE A 100 7.48 -47.39 -38.40
CA ILE A 100 6.68 -47.95 -39.49
C ILE A 100 6.80 -49.47 -39.38
N ARG A 101 5.67 -50.18 -39.40
CA ARG A 101 5.65 -51.66 -39.39
C ARG A 101 4.71 -52.18 -40.46
N GLU A 102 5.05 -53.34 -40.99
CA GLU A 102 4.23 -54.03 -41.98
C GLU A 102 3.17 -54.91 -41.29
N VAL A 103 1.92 -54.80 -41.72
CA VAL A 103 0.79 -55.63 -41.30
C VAL A 103 0.04 -56.06 -42.56
N ASP A 104 -0.21 -57.36 -42.71
CA ASP A 104 -0.93 -57.97 -43.85
C ASP A 104 -0.46 -57.50 -45.24
N GLY A 105 0.87 -57.32 -45.41
CA GLY A 105 1.50 -56.93 -46.68
C GLY A 105 1.45 -55.43 -47.00
N LYS A 106 1.26 -54.57 -45.99
CA LYS A 106 1.28 -53.11 -46.11
C LYS A 106 1.96 -52.44 -44.94
N ALA A 107 2.74 -51.40 -45.22
CA ALA A 107 3.37 -50.56 -44.21
C ALA A 107 2.36 -49.57 -43.59
N TYR A 108 2.29 -49.52 -42.27
CA TYR A 108 1.48 -48.58 -41.49
C TYR A 108 2.34 -47.81 -40.48
N TRP A 109 1.92 -46.59 -40.14
CA TRP A 109 2.51 -45.82 -39.04
C TRP A 109 2.04 -46.34 -37.68
N PHE A 110 2.98 -46.56 -36.78
CA PHE A 110 2.76 -46.97 -35.39
C PHE A 110 3.20 -45.85 -34.45
N LYS A 111 2.47 -45.70 -33.34
CA LYS A 111 2.76 -44.74 -32.27
C LYS A 111 2.90 -45.46 -30.94
N ASN A 112 4.06 -45.36 -30.30
CA ASN A 112 4.40 -46.06 -29.06
C ASN A 112 4.09 -47.58 -29.10
N GLY A 113 4.10 -48.21 -30.29
CA GLY A 113 3.77 -49.62 -30.50
C GLY A 113 2.32 -49.94 -30.88
N GLU A 114 1.40 -48.98 -30.91
CA GLU A 114 0.03 -49.16 -31.42
C GLU A 114 -0.09 -48.76 -32.91
N ASN A 115 -0.81 -49.55 -33.72
CA ASN A 115 -1.04 -49.24 -35.13
C ASN A 115 -2.05 -48.10 -35.28
N THR A 116 -1.69 -47.03 -35.97
CA THR A 116 -2.59 -45.87 -36.20
C THR A 116 -3.60 -46.08 -37.33
N GLY A 117 -3.45 -47.15 -38.13
CA GLY A 117 -4.27 -47.43 -39.31
C GLY A 117 -3.96 -46.57 -40.54
N ILE A 118 -2.96 -45.68 -40.45
CA ILE A 118 -2.53 -44.81 -41.55
C ILE A 118 -1.50 -45.54 -42.42
N GLU A 119 -1.85 -45.86 -43.67
CA GLU A 119 -0.93 -46.45 -44.66
C GLU A 119 0.27 -45.50 -44.88
N ALA A 120 1.49 -46.03 -44.78
CA ALA A 120 2.73 -45.25 -44.86
C ALA A 120 3.18 -44.94 -46.31
N GLN A 121 2.39 -45.31 -47.31
CA GLN A 121 2.59 -44.98 -48.73
C GLN A 121 1.49 -44.02 -49.21
N GLY A 122 1.90 -42.90 -49.82
CA GLY A 122 1.00 -41.98 -50.50
C GLY A 122 0.48 -42.56 -51.83
N LYS A 123 -0.69 -42.09 -52.27
CA LYS A 123 -1.23 -42.34 -53.62
C LYS A 123 -0.93 -41.15 -54.52
N ASP A 124 -0.57 -41.41 -55.77
CA ASP A 124 -0.01 -40.39 -56.68
C ASP A 124 -0.92 -39.16 -56.87
N GLY A 125 -0.38 -38.00 -56.51
CA GLY A 125 -1.04 -36.70 -56.71
C GLY A 125 -0.77 -36.14 -58.10
N VAL A 126 -1.76 -36.18 -58.99
CA VAL A 126 -1.64 -35.64 -60.35
C VAL A 126 -1.65 -34.11 -60.33
N GLY A 127 -0.49 -33.48 -60.56
CA GLY A 127 -0.35 -32.03 -60.67
C GLY A 127 0.76 -31.62 -61.65
N THR A 128 0.48 -30.66 -62.53
CA THR A 128 1.45 -30.14 -63.51
C THR A 128 2.48 -29.21 -62.84
N PRO A 129 3.79 -29.45 -62.97
CA PRO A 129 4.81 -28.56 -62.40
C PRO A 129 4.79 -27.15 -63.02
N GLY A 130 5.02 -26.14 -62.18
CA GLY A 130 5.49 -24.83 -62.63
C GLY A 130 6.96 -24.91 -63.06
N ALA A 131 7.43 -23.95 -63.87
CA ALA A 131 8.80 -23.95 -64.38
C ALA A 131 9.83 -23.74 -63.24
N THR A 132 10.41 -24.84 -62.76
CA THR A 132 11.53 -24.82 -61.81
C THR A 132 12.80 -24.29 -62.51
N GLY A 133 13.57 -23.44 -61.82
CA GLY A 133 14.91 -23.06 -62.28
C GLY A 133 15.79 -24.31 -62.42
N ALA A 134 16.77 -24.26 -63.34
CA ALA A 134 17.59 -25.41 -63.76
C ALA A 134 18.06 -26.24 -62.55
N PRO A 135 17.49 -27.45 -62.35
CA PRO A 135 17.71 -28.19 -61.12
C PRO A 135 19.12 -28.80 -61.15
N GLY A 136 19.81 -28.74 -60.01
CA GLY A 136 21.18 -29.21 -59.91
C GLY A 136 21.30 -30.73 -60.09
N ASN A 137 22.51 -31.18 -60.45
CA ASN A 137 22.82 -32.60 -60.53
C ASN A 137 22.48 -33.29 -59.20
N TYR A 138 21.87 -34.48 -59.27
CA TYR A 138 21.71 -35.36 -58.11
C TYR A 138 22.51 -36.65 -58.32
N TRP A 139 22.72 -37.38 -57.22
CA TRP A 139 23.36 -38.68 -57.23
C TRP A 139 22.35 -39.73 -56.78
N ALA A 140 22.28 -40.86 -57.49
CA ALA A 140 21.38 -41.97 -57.17
C ALA A 140 22.10 -43.32 -57.27
N PRO A 141 21.67 -44.35 -56.53
CA PRO A 141 22.24 -45.69 -56.64
C PRO A 141 22.10 -46.27 -58.05
N ASN A 142 23.09 -47.04 -58.49
CA ASN A 142 22.93 -47.99 -59.60
C ASN A 142 21.98 -49.14 -59.19
N GLU A 143 21.53 -49.94 -60.17
CA GLU A 143 20.60 -51.07 -59.92
C GLU A 143 21.13 -52.11 -58.92
N GLU A 144 22.45 -52.20 -58.74
CA GLU A 144 23.11 -53.11 -57.80
C GLU A 144 23.24 -52.54 -56.37
N GLY A 145 23.01 -51.23 -56.17
CA GLY A 145 23.28 -50.53 -54.90
C GLY A 145 24.77 -50.35 -54.55
N THR A 146 25.68 -50.68 -55.48
CA THR A 146 27.13 -50.70 -55.33
C THR A 146 27.82 -49.40 -55.75
N LYS A 147 27.12 -48.45 -56.35
CA LYS A 147 27.66 -47.16 -56.84
C LYS A 147 26.60 -46.05 -56.72
N LEU A 148 26.99 -44.85 -56.31
CA LEU A 148 26.22 -43.62 -56.57
C LEU A 148 26.65 -43.08 -57.93
N GLU A 149 25.69 -42.82 -58.81
CA GLU A 149 25.92 -42.34 -60.16
C GLU A 149 25.36 -40.92 -60.29
N GLU A 150 26.13 -40.01 -60.89
CA GLU A 150 25.71 -38.62 -61.06
C GLU A 150 24.76 -38.51 -62.25
N TYR A 151 23.60 -37.89 -62.02
CA TYR A 151 22.62 -37.55 -63.04
C TYR A 151 22.53 -36.04 -63.17
N ALA A 152 22.90 -35.51 -64.33
CA ALA A 152 22.72 -34.10 -64.69
C ALA A 152 21.41 -33.91 -65.45
N TRP A 153 20.83 -32.70 -65.33
CA TRP A 153 19.63 -32.34 -66.07
C TRP A 153 19.97 -32.06 -67.55
N ASN A 154 19.61 -32.97 -68.47
CA ASN A 154 19.68 -32.69 -69.89
C ASN A 154 18.47 -31.83 -70.29
N ALA A 155 18.72 -30.54 -70.53
CA ALA A 155 17.69 -29.56 -70.86
C ALA A 155 17.00 -29.79 -72.22
N GLU A 156 17.69 -30.43 -73.18
CA GLU A 156 17.13 -30.75 -74.50
C GLU A 156 16.28 -32.02 -74.44
N ALA A 157 16.78 -33.07 -73.78
CA ALA A 157 16.06 -34.33 -73.57
C ALA A 157 14.94 -34.23 -72.51
N LYS A 158 14.91 -33.16 -71.71
CA LYS A 158 13.97 -32.88 -70.60
C LYS A 158 13.86 -34.01 -69.58
N LYS A 159 14.99 -34.66 -69.32
CA LYS A 159 15.16 -35.72 -68.33
C LYS A 159 16.56 -35.64 -67.74
N TYR A 160 16.73 -36.32 -66.62
CA TYR A 160 18.05 -36.55 -66.05
C TYR A 160 18.78 -37.65 -66.83
N GLU A 161 20.07 -37.42 -67.11
CA GLU A 161 20.94 -38.38 -67.78
C GLU A 161 22.26 -38.54 -67.01
N LYS A 162 22.74 -39.78 -66.97
CA LYS A 162 23.94 -40.19 -66.24
C LYS A 162 25.19 -39.56 -66.86
N THR A 163 25.96 -38.79 -66.09
CA THR A 163 27.11 -38.00 -66.59
C THR A 163 28.35 -38.84 -66.91
N GLY A 164 28.30 -40.15 -66.62
CA GLY A 164 29.46 -41.05 -66.65
C GLY A 164 30.32 -41.01 -65.38
N LYS A 165 30.07 -40.08 -64.45
CA LYS A 165 30.67 -40.14 -63.11
C LYS A 165 29.89 -41.08 -62.21
N SER A 166 30.62 -41.97 -61.53
CA SER A 166 30.11 -42.80 -60.44
C SER A 166 31.12 -42.81 -59.30
N VAL A 167 30.64 -42.90 -58.07
CA VAL A 167 31.42 -43.15 -56.85
C VAL A 167 30.99 -44.49 -56.29
N ASP A 168 31.93 -45.37 -56.04
CA ASP A 168 31.64 -46.74 -55.59
C ASP A 168 31.22 -46.75 -54.12
N ILE A 169 30.04 -47.33 -53.84
CA ILE A 169 29.51 -47.56 -52.49
C ILE A 169 29.89 -48.99 -52.09
N ALA A 170 30.86 -49.13 -51.20
CA ALA A 170 31.19 -50.42 -50.60
C ALA A 170 30.15 -50.84 -49.55
N ILE A 171 28.93 -51.21 -49.99
CA ILE A 171 27.96 -51.92 -49.13
C ILE A 171 28.34 -53.40 -49.10
N THR A 172 29.16 -53.80 -48.13
CA THR A 172 29.42 -55.22 -47.86
C THR A 172 28.34 -55.81 -46.97
N VAL A 173 27.68 -56.86 -47.44
CA VAL A 173 27.00 -57.82 -46.57
C VAL A 173 28.06 -58.65 -45.84
N GLU A 174 27.82 -58.91 -44.55
CA GLU A 174 28.54 -59.80 -43.61
C GLU A 174 29.82 -60.51 -44.13
N GLY A 175 31.00 -60.01 -43.71
CA GLY A 175 32.23 -60.81 -43.84
C GLY A 175 33.58 -60.11 -43.62
N ASP A 176 33.79 -58.90 -44.17
CA ASP A 176 35.14 -58.37 -44.39
C ASP A 176 35.48 -57.05 -43.66
N LYS A 177 36.78 -56.73 -43.58
CA LYS A 177 37.37 -55.77 -42.63
C LYS A 177 37.52 -54.34 -43.18
N THR A 178 36.40 -53.69 -43.48
CA THR A 178 36.33 -52.24 -43.72
C THR A 178 35.49 -51.53 -42.64
N PRO A 179 35.73 -50.23 -42.36
CA PRO A 179 34.87 -49.47 -41.45
C PRO A 179 33.50 -49.25 -42.10
N GLY A 180 32.41 -49.56 -41.39
CA GLY A 180 31.06 -49.23 -41.86
C GLY A 180 30.85 -47.71 -41.90
N ILE A 181 30.14 -47.23 -42.92
CA ILE A 181 29.84 -45.79 -43.05
C ILE A 181 28.91 -45.36 -41.92
N THR A 182 29.33 -44.37 -41.13
CA THR A 182 28.57 -43.79 -40.03
C THR A 182 28.29 -42.31 -40.31
N ALA A 183 27.04 -41.89 -40.06
CA ALA A 183 26.60 -40.52 -40.23
C ALA A 183 26.33 -39.89 -38.85
N VAL A 184 27.00 -38.78 -38.54
CA VAL A 184 26.79 -38.00 -37.31
C VAL A 184 26.48 -36.57 -37.71
N ALA A 185 25.41 -35.97 -37.17
CA ALA A 185 25.03 -34.59 -37.46
C ALA A 185 25.10 -33.74 -36.20
N ASP A 186 25.67 -32.54 -36.32
CA ASP A 186 25.56 -31.46 -35.33
C ASP A 186 24.57 -30.39 -35.84
N ALA A 187 24.53 -29.21 -35.22
CA ALA A 187 23.66 -28.11 -35.65
C ALA A 187 23.98 -27.59 -37.08
N ASN A 188 25.25 -27.66 -37.49
CA ASN A 188 25.81 -26.94 -38.63
C ASN A 188 26.25 -27.88 -39.77
N TYR A 189 26.55 -29.15 -39.48
CA TYR A 189 27.12 -30.12 -40.42
C TYR A 189 26.56 -31.55 -40.26
N VAL A 190 26.72 -32.37 -41.30
CA VAL A 190 26.60 -33.84 -41.31
C VAL A 190 27.96 -34.43 -41.69
N TYR A 191 28.52 -35.27 -40.83
CA TYR A 191 29.79 -35.94 -41.00
C TYR A 191 29.57 -37.40 -41.40
N LEU A 192 30.08 -37.80 -42.56
CA LEU A 192 30.09 -39.17 -43.05
C LEU A 192 31.49 -39.76 -42.84
N THR A 193 31.63 -40.67 -41.88
CA THR A 193 32.90 -41.33 -41.51
C THR A 193 32.94 -42.75 -42.05
N GLY A 194 34.09 -43.19 -42.57
CA GLY A 194 34.24 -44.46 -43.29
C GLY A 194 34.10 -44.31 -44.82
N VAL A 195 34.02 -43.08 -45.33
CA VAL A 195 34.04 -42.78 -46.77
C VAL A 195 35.47 -42.91 -47.28
N GLN A 196 35.68 -43.50 -48.46
CA GLN A 196 37.01 -43.51 -49.09
C GLN A 196 37.39 -42.08 -49.53
N THR A 197 38.46 -41.54 -48.95
CA THR A 197 38.97 -40.18 -49.24
C THR A 197 40.21 -40.18 -50.13
N GLY A 198 40.78 -41.35 -50.44
CA GLY A 198 41.90 -41.50 -51.36
C GLY A 198 42.40 -42.94 -51.48
N THR A 199 43.65 -43.09 -51.92
CA THR A 199 44.40 -44.36 -51.94
C THR A 199 45.83 -44.13 -51.48
N ASP A 200 46.45 -45.14 -50.86
CA ASP A 200 47.88 -45.10 -50.54
C ASP A 200 48.77 -45.35 -51.78
N GLU A 201 50.10 -45.25 -51.60
CA GLU A 201 51.10 -45.47 -52.66
C GLU A 201 51.09 -46.91 -53.22
N ALA A 202 50.44 -47.86 -52.55
CA ALA A 202 50.23 -49.23 -53.02
C ALA A 202 48.85 -49.42 -53.70
N GLY A 203 48.06 -48.35 -53.87
CA GLY A 203 46.75 -48.35 -54.49
C GLY A 203 45.61 -48.85 -53.59
N LYS A 204 45.84 -48.99 -52.28
CA LYS A 204 44.83 -49.47 -51.33
C LYS A 204 43.95 -48.30 -50.84
N PRO A 205 42.63 -48.48 -50.69
CA PRO A 205 41.73 -47.40 -50.25
C PRO A 205 42.06 -46.86 -48.86
N ILE A 206 42.12 -45.53 -48.75
CA ILE A 206 42.21 -44.77 -47.49
C ILE A 206 40.81 -44.27 -47.15
N TYR A 207 40.36 -44.54 -45.91
CA TYR A 207 39.04 -44.14 -45.41
C TYR A 207 39.16 -43.00 -44.39
N GLY A 208 38.24 -42.04 -44.45
CA GLY A 208 38.22 -40.85 -43.60
C GLY A 208 36.80 -40.32 -43.36
N THR A 209 36.71 -39.03 -43.03
CA THR A 209 35.46 -38.34 -42.73
C THR A 209 35.22 -37.18 -43.70
N VAL A 210 34.03 -37.10 -44.28
CA VAL A 210 33.58 -36.02 -45.16
C VAL A 210 32.48 -35.22 -44.46
N ALA A 211 32.57 -33.89 -44.46
CA ALA A 211 31.61 -33.00 -43.81
C ALA A 211 30.74 -32.24 -44.84
N ILE A 212 29.42 -32.22 -44.63
CA ILE A 212 28.42 -31.58 -45.49
C ILE A 212 27.67 -30.54 -44.65
N SER A 213 27.64 -29.27 -45.08
CA SER A 213 26.96 -28.20 -44.32
C SER A 213 25.44 -28.36 -44.34
N ARG A 214 24.80 -28.27 -43.16
CA ARG A 214 23.34 -28.13 -42.99
C ARG A 214 22.90 -26.68 -43.22
N ASN A 215 23.79 -25.74 -42.92
CA ASN A 215 23.61 -24.30 -43.11
C ASN A 215 24.02 -23.87 -44.53
N GLY A 216 23.50 -22.74 -44.99
CA GLY A 216 23.83 -22.21 -46.30
C GLY A 216 25.29 -21.81 -46.42
N LEU A 217 25.88 -21.96 -47.61
CA LEU A 217 27.07 -21.18 -47.96
C LEU A 217 26.66 -19.70 -48.06
N LEU A 218 27.49 -18.81 -47.51
CA LEU A 218 27.30 -17.36 -47.64
C LEU A 218 27.33 -16.96 -49.12
N ARG A 219 26.38 -16.12 -49.55
CA ARG A 219 26.24 -15.61 -50.93
C ARG A 219 26.16 -14.09 -51.03
N GLY A 220 25.88 -13.41 -49.93
CA GLY A 220 25.82 -11.94 -49.88
C GLY A 220 25.86 -11.40 -48.46
N LEU A 221 26.31 -10.17 -48.33
CA LEU A 221 26.34 -9.36 -47.11
C LEU A 221 25.70 -8.01 -47.45
N VAL A 222 24.85 -7.47 -46.57
CA VAL A 222 24.27 -6.13 -46.72
C VAL A 222 24.55 -5.33 -45.45
N PHE A 223 25.17 -4.16 -45.57
CA PHE A 223 25.47 -3.28 -44.44
C PHE A 223 24.20 -2.68 -43.84
N ILE A 224 24.16 -2.57 -42.51
CA ILE A 224 23.07 -1.94 -41.77
C ILE A 224 23.58 -0.60 -41.21
N PRO A 225 23.11 0.56 -41.72
CA PRO A 225 23.58 1.87 -41.28
C PRO A 225 23.15 2.25 -39.86
N ASP A 226 24.05 2.88 -39.12
CA ASP A 226 23.74 3.58 -37.87
C ASP A 226 23.21 4.99 -38.13
N LEU A 227 23.60 5.59 -39.28
CA LEU A 227 23.23 6.93 -39.72
C LEU A 227 23.37 7.08 -41.25
N TYR A 228 23.01 8.26 -41.76
CA TYR A 228 23.25 8.65 -43.15
C TYR A 228 24.10 9.92 -43.20
N GLU A 229 25.28 9.86 -43.81
CA GLU A 229 26.18 11.01 -43.99
C GLU A 229 26.05 11.54 -45.41
N ALA A 230 25.68 12.81 -45.59
CA ALA A 230 25.30 13.40 -46.88
C ALA A 230 24.31 12.57 -47.75
N GLY A 231 23.55 11.64 -47.15
CA GLY A 231 22.66 10.70 -47.85
C GLY A 231 23.26 9.32 -48.16
N VAL A 232 24.53 9.08 -47.83
CA VAL A 232 25.22 7.78 -47.94
C VAL A 232 25.04 6.98 -46.63
N GLU A 233 24.77 5.69 -46.74
CA GLU A 233 24.70 4.76 -45.60
C GLU A 233 26.03 4.76 -44.82
N ALA A 234 25.98 4.99 -43.50
CA ALA A 234 27.18 5.27 -42.70
C ALA A 234 27.16 4.64 -41.29
N SER A 235 28.36 4.46 -40.74
CA SER A 235 28.61 4.11 -39.32
C SER A 235 29.60 5.11 -38.71
N ARG A 236 29.48 5.37 -37.40
CA ARG A 236 30.32 6.36 -36.70
C ARG A 236 31.49 5.69 -35.97
N TYR A 237 32.71 5.90 -36.45
CA TYR A 237 33.91 5.42 -35.78
C TYR A 237 34.45 6.43 -34.75
N VAL A 238 34.27 6.13 -33.47
CA VAL A 238 34.72 6.99 -32.35
C VAL A 238 36.17 6.66 -31.99
N TYR A 239 36.99 7.68 -31.71
CA TYR A 239 38.38 7.53 -31.27
C TYR A 239 38.75 8.57 -30.22
N ALA A 240 39.74 8.27 -29.37
CA ALA A 240 40.17 9.17 -28.30
C ALA A 240 41.63 9.66 -28.49
N PRO A 241 41.86 10.95 -28.81
CA PRO A 241 43.17 11.56 -28.62
C PRO A 241 43.49 11.69 -27.13
N VAL A 242 44.62 11.13 -26.72
CA VAL A 242 45.10 11.14 -25.33
C VAL A 242 46.52 11.67 -25.24
N LYS A 243 46.88 12.23 -24.09
CA LYS A 243 48.27 12.51 -23.71
C LYS A 243 48.52 11.82 -22.38
N PHE A 244 49.53 10.96 -22.35
CA PHE A 244 49.87 10.24 -21.12
C PHE A 244 50.34 11.25 -20.05
N MET A 245 49.89 11.04 -18.82
CA MET A 245 50.21 11.87 -17.68
C MET A 245 51.29 11.20 -16.84
N ASP A 246 52.33 11.94 -16.49
CA ASP A 246 53.32 11.47 -15.53
C ASP A 246 52.92 11.91 -14.11
N PRO A 247 53.09 11.04 -13.11
CA PRO A 247 52.91 11.42 -11.73
C PRO A 247 53.99 12.42 -11.29
N GLN A 248 53.56 13.43 -10.53
CA GLN A 248 54.48 14.36 -9.89
C GLN A 248 55.29 13.67 -8.80
N ALA A 249 56.50 14.18 -8.59
CA ALA A 249 57.39 13.73 -7.52
C ALA A 249 56.75 13.96 -6.14
N ALA A 250 57.13 13.11 -5.18
CA ALA A 250 56.86 13.33 -3.77
C ALA A 250 57.52 14.63 -3.29
N GLY A 251 57.01 15.20 -2.19
CA GLY A 251 57.58 16.43 -1.61
C GLY A 251 56.80 17.70 -1.91
N LYS A 252 55.58 17.59 -2.45
CA LYS A 252 54.63 18.72 -2.45
C LYS A 252 54.19 18.98 -1.01
N THR A 253 54.64 20.09 -0.44
CA THR A 253 54.13 20.62 0.83
C THR A 253 52.79 21.35 0.60
N ILE A 254 51.75 20.94 1.31
CA ILE A 254 50.63 21.82 1.68
C ILE A 254 51.01 22.45 3.03
N ALA A 255 51.02 23.79 3.09
CA ALA A 255 51.33 24.52 4.32
C ALA A 255 50.26 24.29 5.39
N ALA A 256 50.66 24.37 6.67
CA ALA A 256 49.71 24.31 7.77
C ALA A 256 48.82 25.58 7.79
N ASP A 257 47.52 25.41 7.95
CA ASP A 257 46.55 26.48 8.19
C ASP A 257 45.97 26.34 9.60
N ALA A 258 46.28 27.31 10.47
CA ALA A 258 45.83 27.32 11.85
C ALA A 258 44.30 27.42 12.00
N ASN A 259 43.59 27.86 10.97
CA ASN A 259 42.13 28.02 10.95
C ASN A 259 41.40 26.79 10.39
N ASN A 260 42.13 25.79 9.90
CA ASN A 260 41.57 24.59 9.29
C ASN A 260 41.90 23.35 10.15
N GLU A 261 40.89 22.78 10.79
CA GLU A 261 40.98 21.59 11.66
C GLU A 261 41.81 20.44 11.09
N GLU A 262 41.71 20.16 9.78
CA GLU A 262 42.44 19.08 9.12
C GLU A 262 43.90 19.48 8.83
N LEU A 263 44.13 20.72 8.38
CA LEU A 263 45.43 21.24 7.94
C LEU A 263 46.26 21.91 9.06
N LYS A 264 46.01 21.61 10.34
CA LYS A 264 46.83 22.15 11.46
C LYS A 264 48.32 21.72 11.43
N VAL A 265 48.70 20.77 10.58
CA VAL A 265 50.09 20.33 10.35
C VAL A 265 50.47 20.36 8.87
N GLU A 266 51.76 20.61 8.60
CA GLU A 266 52.30 20.59 7.25
C GLU A 266 52.16 19.20 6.61
N ASN A 267 51.68 19.16 5.37
CA ASN A 267 51.42 17.92 4.65
C ASN A 267 52.37 17.75 3.47
N THR A 268 53.40 16.92 3.63
CA THR A 268 54.26 16.47 2.54
C THR A 268 53.60 15.32 1.77
N LEU A 269 52.99 15.61 0.63
CA LEU A 269 52.30 14.60 -0.17
C LEU A 269 53.29 13.62 -0.85
N PRO A 270 52.92 12.33 -0.98
CA PRO A 270 53.73 11.28 -1.60
C PRO A 270 53.80 11.47 -3.12
N LYS A 271 54.56 10.59 -3.80
CA LYS A 271 54.47 10.45 -5.27
C LYS A 271 53.02 10.12 -5.65
N ASP A 272 52.61 10.46 -6.86
CA ASP A 272 51.26 10.21 -7.39
C ASP A 272 50.17 11.12 -6.76
N TRP A 273 50.56 12.15 -5.98
CA TRP A 273 49.64 13.19 -5.46
C TRP A 273 48.98 14.04 -6.54
N LYS A 274 49.59 14.11 -7.72
CA LYS A 274 49.08 14.76 -8.91
C LYS A 274 49.61 14.06 -10.15
N TYR A 275 48.78 13.94 -11.17
CA TYR A 275 49.20 13.57 -12.51
C TYR A 275 49.15 14.81 -13.40
N SER A 276 50.20 15.01 -14.20
CA SER A 276 50.32 16.15 -15.11
C SER A 276 50.74 15.64 -16.48
N ILE A 277 50.21 16.23 -17.55
CA ILE A 277 50.71 16.00 -18.91
C ILE A 277 52.12 16.62 -19.01
N PRO A 278 53.17 15.83 -19.34
CA PRO A 278 54.52 16.37 -19.53
C PRO A 278 54.58 17.40 -20.67
N ALA A 279 55.42 18.42 -20.54
CA ALA A 279 55.56 19.48 -21.56
C ALA A 279 56.02 18.96 -22.94
N ALA A 280 56.64 17.77 -22.99
CA ALA A 280 57.07 17.11 -24.23
C ALA A 280 56.13 15.95 -24.66
N ALA A 281 54.98 15.77 -24.01
CA ALA A 281 54.06 14.67 -24.28
C ALA A 281 53.38 14.82 -25.64
N LYS A 282 53.63 13.84 -26.52
CA LYS A 282 52.97 13.74 -27.82
C LYS A 282 51.54 13.23 -27.64
N GLU A 283 50.62 13.80 -28.41
CA GLU A 283 49.27 13.24 -28.54
C GLU A 283 49.36 11.86 -29.19
N THR A 284 48.63 10.89 -28.62
CA THR A 284 48.54 9.51 -29.07
C THR A 284 47.06 9.19 -29.24
N TYR A 285 46.71 8.36 -30.23
CA TYR A 285 45.31 8.04 -30.52
C TYR A 285 44.98 6.64 -30.02
N ILE A 286 43.91 6.53 -29.25
CA ILE A 286 43.30 5.26 -28.88
C ILE A 286 42.15 5.00 -29.83
N TYR A 287 42.23 3.86 -30.52
CA TYR A 287 41.24 3.35 -31.45
C TYR A 287 40.48 2.21 -30.76
N PRO A 288 39.26 2.46 -30.24
CA PRO A 288 38.50 1.45 -29.53
C PRO A 288 37.98 0.35 -30.47
N ILE A 289 37.70 -0.81 -29.90
CA ILE A 289 36.84 -1.81 -30.52
C ILE A 289 35.44 -1.21 -30.66
N GLN A 290 34.88 -1.28 -31.86
CA GLN A 290 33.51 -0.89 -32.15
C GLN A 290 32.83 -1.99 -32.98
N HIS A 291 31.52 -1.88 -33.19
CA HIS A 291 30.72 -2.94 -33.78
C HIS A 291 29.89 -2.41 -34.94
N VAL A 292 29.96 -3.08 -36.08
CA VAL A 292 29.17 -2.79 -37.29
C VAL A 292 28.28 -4.01 -37.61
N ASN A 293 27.09 -3.77 -38.18
CA ASN A 293 26.08 -4.80 -38.39
C ASN A 293 25.84 -5.05 -39.90
N TYR A 294 25.61 -6.31 -40.27
CA TYR A 294 25.32 -6.74 -41.63
C TYR A 294 24.20 -7.81 -41.66
N GLU A 295 23.33 -7.81 -42.66
CA GLU A 295 22.43 -8.92 -42.95
C GLU A 295 23.16 -10.03 -43.74
N LEU A 296 22.96 -11.29 -43.35
CA LEU A 296 23.47 -12.46 -44.04
C LEU A 296 22.50 -12.92 -45.14
N ASN A 297 23.01 -13.22 -46.34
CA ASN A 297 22.26 -13.89 -47.39
C ASN A 297 22.91 -15.24 -47.77
N PRO A 298 22.25 -16.40 -47.54
CA PRO A 298 20.97 -16.55 -46.82
C PRO A 298 21.12 -16.26 -45.31
N ALA A 299 20.01 -15.98 -44.62
CA ALA A 299 20.01 -15.64 -43.19
C ALA A 299 20.54 -16.77 -42.27
N ASN A 300 20.60 -18.01 -42.77
CA ASN A 300 21.23 -19.16 -42.09
C ASN A 300 22.62 -19.52 -42.68
N ALA A 301 23.37 -18.54 -43.20
CA ALA A 301 24.72 -18.76 -43.68
C ALA A 301 25.67 -19.20 -42.55
N ASN A 302 26.52 -20.18 -42.81
CA ASN A 302 27.52 -20.62 -41.83
C ASN A 302 28.69 -19.61 -41.75
N ILE A 303 28.97 -19.11 -40.56
CA ILE A 303 29.99 -18.08 -40.29
C ILE A 303 31.22 -18.60 -39.51
N GLU A 304 31.17 -19.80 -38.92
CA GLU A 304 32.11 -20.24 -37.87
C GLU A 304 33.56 -20.39 -38.32
N LYS A 305 33.81 -20.43 -39.63
CA LYS A 305 35.13 -20.64 -40.25
C LYS A 305 35.45 -19.60 -41.34
N LEU A 306 34.69 -18.51 -41.41
CA LEU A 306 34.96 -17.44 -42.37
C LEU A 306 36.08 -16.54 -41.85
N ALA A 307 37.05 -16.25 -42.70
CA ALA A 307 38.01 -15.18 -42.45
C ALA A 307 37.40 -13.84 -42.92
N TYR A 308 37.47 -12.82 -42.08
CA TYR A 308 36.89 -11.51 -42.36
C TYR A 308 37.97 -10.44 -42.51
N ASN A 309 37.76 -9.54 -43.47
CA ASN A 309 38.62 -8.40 -43.78
C ASN A 309 37.76 -7.15 -43.99
N ILE A 310 38.30 -5.96 -43.72
CA ILE A 310 37.63 -4.69 -44.04
C ILE A 310 38.41 -4.03 -45.17
N ILE A 311 37.75 -3.90 -46.31
CA ILE A 311 38.23 -3.08 -47.43
C ILE A 311 37.92 -1.62 -47.09
N VAL A 312 38.89 -0.73 -47.25
CA VAL A 312 38.75 0.71 -47.04
C VAL A 312 39.25 1.42 -48.29
N ASP A 313 38.52 2.42 -48.76
CA ASP A 313 38.84 3.12 -50.00
C ASP A 313 38.26 4.54 -49.98
N ASP A 314 38.95 5.51 -50.59
CA ASP A 314 38.44 6.87 -50.75
C ASP A 314 37.65 7.00 -52.05
N LYS A 315 36.48 7.63 -52.00
CA LYS A 315 35.59 7.79 -53.16
C LYS A 315 35.21 9.25 -53.37
N GLU A 316 35.34 9.71 -54.61
CA GLU A 316 34.96 11.07 -55.01
C GLU A 316 33.45 11.30 -54.78
N PHE A 317 33.12 12.31 -53.97
CA PHE A 317 31.76 12.77 -53.76
C PHE A 317 31.56 14.05 -54.59
N LEU A 318 31.03 13.86 -55.81
CA LEU A 318 30.98 14.88 -56.85
C LEU A 318 30.07 16.08 -56.49
N GLN A 319 30.70 17.22 -56.16
CA GLN A 319 30.04 18.53 -56.20
C GLN A 319 30.95 19.70 -56.68
N GLY A 320 32.30 19.62 -56.63
CA GLY A 320 33.18 20.75 -57.06
C GLY A 320 34.71 20.72 -56.77
N SER A 321 35.16 20.19 -55.62
CA SER A 321 36.57 20.00 -55.17
C SER A 321 37.35 21.31 -54.84
N ARG A 322 38.49 21.34 -54.11
CA ARG A 322 39.39 20.36 -53.45
C ARG A 322 40.17 21.14 -52.34
N ALA A 323 41.10 20.67 -51.49
CA ALA A 323 41.90 19.44 -51.25
C ALA A 323 42.23 19.39 -49.71
N ALA A 324 43.24 18.71 -49.10
CA ALA A 324 44.45 17.98 -49.52
C ALA A 324 44.95 17.02 -48.40
N ASP A 325 46.11 16.39 -48.61
CA ASP A 325 46.85 15.43 -47.76
C ASP A 325 46.12 14.09 -47.44
N GLU A 326 46.92 13.05 -47.12
CA GLU A 326 46.61 11.63 -47.38
C GLU A 326 46.79 10.72 -46.14
N PRO A 327 45.69 10.39 -45.42
CA PRO A 327 45.71 9.35 -44.40
C PRO A 327 45.00 8.06 -44.85
N THR A 328 45.79 7.01 -45.11
CA THR A 328 45.25 5.66 -45.36
C THR A 328 44.76 5.03 -44.06
N MET A 329 43.44 4.89 -43.93
CA MET A 329 42.81 4.18 -42.83
C MET A 329 42.93 2.67 -42.99
N VAL A 330 43.44 2.00 -41.96
CA VAL A 330 43.54 0.53 -41.90
C VAL A 330 42.77 0.01 -40.70
N PHE A 331 41.59 -0.54 -40.94
CA PHE A 331 40.79 -1.24 -39.94
C PHE A 331 41.12 -2.75 -39.95
N GLU A 332 41.11 -3.38 -38.78
CA GLU A 332 41.13 -4.84 -38.65
C GLU A 332 39.88 -5.35 -37.95
N VAL A 333 39.38 -6.51 -38.39
CA VAL A 333 38.30 -7.24 -37.71
C VAL A 333 38.89 -7.89 -36.47
N VAL A 334 38.32 -7.62 -35.31
CA VAL A 334 38.80 -8.17 -34.04
C VAL A 334 38.22 -9.57 -33.87
N ASN A 335 39.05 -10.59 -34.07
CA ASN A 335 38.64 -11.99 -33.95
C ASN A 335 39.54 -12.72 -32.95
N ASN A 336 39.05 -12.91 -31.73
CA ASN A 336 39.70 -13.66 -30.66
C ASN A 336 38.65 -14.41 -29.80
N ASP A 337 39.11 -15.20 -28.82
CA ASP A 337 38.24 -16.07 -28.02
C ASP A 337 37.22 -15.33 -27.14
N LEU A 338 37.42 -14.03 -26.87
CA LEU A 338 36.54 -13.19 -26.06
C LEU A 338 35.63 -12.30 -26.91
N VAL A 339 36.12 -11.83 -28.06
CA VAL A 339 35.44 -10.89 -28.97
C VAL A 339 35.68 -11.34 -30.40
N LYS A 340 34.60 -11.74 -31.09
CA LYS A 340 34.60 -12.24 -32.47
C LYS A 340 33.29 -11.91 -33.18
N PRO A 341 33.22 -11.99 -34.53
CA PRO A 341 31.97 -11.87 -35.27
C PRO A 341 30.93 -12.90 -34.82
N VAL A 342 29.69 -12.44 -34.61
CA VAL A 342 28.57 -13.28 -34.14
C VAL A 342 27.32 -13.00 -34.95
N SER A 343 26.57 -14.05 -35.31
CA SER A 343 25.26 -13.91 -35.97
C SER A 343 24.14 -14.16 -34.97
N LYS A 344 23.10 -13.31 -35.03
CA LYS A 344 21.82 -13.52 -34.34
C LYS A 344 20.69 -13.21 -35.30
N ASN A 345 19.78 -14.19 -35.50
CA ASN A 345 18.60 -14.09 -36.36
C ASN A 345 18.89 -13.68 -37.83
N GLY A 346 20.10 -13.94 -38.33
CA GLY A 346 20.53 -13.54 -39.68
C GLY A 346 21.33 -12.25 -39.73
N ASN A 347 21.43 -11.50 -38.64
CA ASN A 347 22.26 -10.30 -38.57
C ASN A 347 23.63 -10.65 -37.98
N LEU A 348 24.68 -10.45 -38.76
CA LEU A 348 26.08 -10.56 -38.37
C LEU A 348 26.56 -9.25 -37.75
N ASN A 349 26.91 -9.30 -36.47
CA ASN A 349 27.60 -8.23 -35.78
C ASN A 349 29.12 -8.48 -35.85
N VAL A 350 29.88 -7.50 -36.36
CA VAL A 350 31.32 -7.60 -36.57
C VAL A 350 32.06 -6.57 -35.69
N PRO A 351 32.83 -7.03 -34.69
CA PRO A 351 33.75 -6.17 -33.95
C PRO A 351 34.97 -5.79 -34.81
N TYR A 352 35.33 -4.51 -34.82
CA TYR A 352 36.43 -3.95 -35.62
C TYR A 352 37.08 -2.76 -34.90
N LYS A 353 38.31 -2.42 -35.29
CA LYS A 353 39.01 -1.21 -34.79
C LYS A 353 39.96 -0.66 -35.85
N ALA A 354 40.28 0.62 -35.77
CA ALA A 354 41.38 1.19 -36.55
C ALA A 354 42.75 0.77 -35.96
N THR A 355 43.74 0.58 -36.83
CA THR A 355 45.12 0.23 -36.44
C THR A 355 46.09 1.40 -36.63
N LYS A 356 45.79 2.30 -37.58
CA LYS A 356 46.53 3.52 -37.93
C LYS A 356 45.58 4.56 -38.53
N GLY A 357 45.87 5.84 -38.28
CA GLY A 357 45.14 7.00 -38.83
C GLY A 357 45.18 8.19 -37.87
N ALA A 358 46.26 8.97 -37.86
CA ALA A 358 46.39 10.12 -36.97
C ALA A 358 45.56 11.32 -37.45
N GLU A 359 45.48 11.50 -38.77
CA GLU A 359 44.48 12.30 -39.45
C GLU A 359 43.34 11.35 -39.84
N LEU A 360 42.09 11.67 -39.49
CA LEU A 360 40.98 10.75 -39.67
C LEU A 360 39.95 11.24 -40.69
N VAL A 361 39.96 10.52 -41.82
CA VAL A 361 38.89 10.40 -42.82
C VAL A 361 38.61 11.68 -43.62
N LYS A 362 38.55 11.55 -44.95
CA LYS A 362 38.16 12.67 -45.82
C LYS A 362 36.65 12.90 -45.68
N TYR A 363 36.26 14.15 -45.45
CA TYR A 363 34.89 14.53 -45.11
C TYR A 363 34.40 15.79 -45.84
N LEU A 364 33.08 15.98 -45.87
CA LEU A 364 32.42 17.07 -46.58
C LEU A 364 32.24 18.30 -45.67
N GLU A 365 32.89 19.41 -46.02
CA GLU A 365 32.47 20.72 -45.50
C GLU A 365 31.22 21.21 -46.24
N ALA A 366 30.22 21.70 -45.51
CA ALA A 366 28.96 22.13 -46.09
C ALA A 366 29.15 23.27 -47.10
N GLY A 367 28.67 23.07 -48.34
CA GLY A 367 28.88 24.01 -49.45
C GLY A 367 30.25 23.88 -50.15
N LYS A 368 30.95 22.77 -49.91
CA LYS A 368 32.13 22.29 -50.63
C LYS A 368 32.02 20.77 -50.83
N ASP A 369 33.08 20.22 -51.41
CA ASP A 369 33.06 18.95 -52.11
C ASP A 369 34.44 18.30 -52.03
N GLY A 370 34.47 16.97 -51.98
CA GLY A 370 35.70 16.24 -51.71
C GLY A 370 35.54 14.74 -51.90
N GLU A 371 36.34 13.98 -51.15
CA GLU A 371 36.29 12.53 -51.13
C GLU A 371 35.67 12.09 -49.80
N LEU A 372 34.94 10.97 -49.83
CA LEU A 372 34.33 10.32 -48.69
C LEU A 372 34.96 8.94 -48.56
N THR A 373 35.62 8.66 -47.44
CA THR A 373 36.16 7.33 -47.18
C THR A 373 35.03 6.35 -46.89
N VAL A 374 35.06 5.21 -47.57
CA VAL A 374 34.08 4.13 -47.42
C VAL A 374 34.75 2.82 -47.02
N MET A 375 34.00 1.98 -46.33
CA MET A 375 34.39 0.62 -45.98
C MET A 375 33.39 -0.42 -46.51
N ALA A 376 33.89 -1.63 -46.77
CA ALA A 376 33.07 -2.82 -47.02
C ALA A 376 33.66 -4.03 -46.28
N LEU A 377 32.79 -4.88 -45.75
CA LEU A 377 33.19 -6.16 -45.15
C LEU A 377 33.37 -7.20 -46.25
N GLU A 378 34.52 -7.85 -46.25
CA GLU A 378 34.83 -9.00 -47.09
C GLU A 378 34.92 -10.26 -46.22
N ALA A 379 34.22 -11.33 -46.64
CA ALA A 379 34.27 -12.64 -46.01
C ALA A 379 34.79 -13.69 -47.00
N THR A 380 35.87 -14.36 -46.64
CA THR A 380 36.47 -15.46 -47.41
C THR A 380 35.73 -16.76 -47.10
N VAL A 381 35.06 -17.32 -48.11
CA VAL A 381 34.19 -18.51 -48.02
C VAL A 381 34.93 -19.81 -48.41
N LYS A 382 35.93 -19.72 -49.29
CA LYS A 382 36.95 -20.74 -49.60
C LYS A 382 38.26 -20.03 -49.97
N GLU A 383 39.35 -20.76 -50.20
CA GLU A 383 40.70 -20.19 -50.40
C GLU A 383 40.80 -19.10 -51.50
N ASP A 384 39.94 -19.13 -52.54
CA ASP A 384 39.80 -18.04 -53.54
C ASP A 384 38.39 -17.40 -53.61
N ASP A 385 37.38 -17.95 -52.91
CA ASP A 385 35.98 -17.44 -52.96
C ASP A 385 35.75 -16.35 -51.90
N LYS A 386 35.41 -15.13 -52.33
CA LYS A 386 35.11 -13.97 -51.44
C LYS A 386 33.69 -13.45 -51.64
N VAL A 387 33.05 -13.02 -50.55
CA VAL A 387 31.77 -12.28 -50.53
C VAL A 387 32.00 -10.91 -49.89
N THR A 388 31.71 -9.84 -50.61
CA THR A 388 31.86 -8.46 -50.15
C THR A 388 30.50 -7.81 -49.92
N SER A 389 30.36 -6.95 -48.90
CA SER A 389 29.17 -6.12 -48.69
C SER A 389 29.09 -4.98 -49.71
N ASN A 390 27.98 -4.22 -49.68
CA ASN A 390 28.00 -2.84 -50.18
C ASN A 390 29.02 -1.99 -49.40
N TYR A 391 29.51 -0.94 -50.06
CA TYR A 391 30.35 0.08 -49.43
C TYR A 391 29.49 1.06 -48.62
N SER A 392 29.98 1.45 -47.46
CA SER A 392 29.33 2.36 -46.50
C SER A 392 30.33 3.40 -45.98
N ALA A 393 29.88 4.61 -45.68
CA ALA A 393 30.76 5.68 -45.23
C ALA A 393 31.13 5.57 -43.75
N ILE A 394 32.31 6.07 -43.39
CA ILE A 394 32.76 6.17 -42.00
C ILE A 394 32.69 7.62 -41.54
N VAL A 395 31.97 7.89 -40.46
CA VAL A 395 32.00 9.19 -39.76
C VAL A 395 32.95 9.10 -38.56
N PRO A 396 34.17 9.65 -38.61
CA PRO A 396 35.05 9.69 -37.44
C PRO A 396 34.47 10.63 -36.37
N ALA A 397 34.63 10.29 -35.10
CA ALA A 397 34.21 11.13 -33.99
C ALA A 397 35.30 11.26 -32.91
N VAL A 398 35.72 12.49 -32.64
CA VAL A 398 36.82 12.81 -31.73
C VAL A 398 36.28 12.88 -30.30
N ARG A 399 36.55 11.84 -29.49
CA ARG A 399 36.15 11.76 -28.08
C ARG A 399 37.30 12.20 -27.17
N LYS A 400 37.24 13.44 -26.66
CA LYS A 400 38.18 13.94 -25.64
C LYS A 400 37.69 13.55 -24.25
N LEU A 401 38.35 12.60 -23.61
CA LEU A 401 38.14 12.30 -22.19
C LEU A 401 38.53 13.56 -21.36
N GLN A 402 37.65 14.01 -20.46
CA GLN A 402 37.85 15.20 -19.63
C GLN A 402 38.34 14.82 -18.23
N ALA A 403 37.56 14.01 -17.52
CA ALA A 403 37.75 13.70 -16.11
C ALA A 403 37.11 12.35 -15.75
N ILE A 404 37.54 11.79 -14.62
CA ILE A 404 36.81 10.74 -13.91
C ILE A 404 35.73 11.44 -13.08
N SER A 405 34.48 10.99 -13.15
CA SER A 405 33.35 11.60 -12.44
C SER A 405 32.48 10.57 -11.73
N PHE A 406 31.69 11.03 -10.76
CA PHE A 406 30.62 10.23 -10.18
C PHE A 406 29.48 10.02 -11.18
N THR A 407 28.75 8.91 -11.04
CA THR A 407 27.55 8.63 -11.84
C THR A 407 26.45 9.66 -11.58
N THR A 408 25.70 10.02 -12.62
CA THR A 408 24.59 10.99 -12.52
C THR A 408 23.43 10.53 -11.62
N ALA A 409 23.39 9.25 -11.27
CA ALA A 409 22.47 8.65 -10.31
C ALA A 409 22.97 8.68 -8.85
N SER A 410 24.17 9.21 -8.59
CA SER A 410 24.72 9.35 -7.24
C SER A 410 24.39 10.70 -6.61
N THR A 411 24.49 10.78 -5.28
CA THR A 411 24.38 12.02 -4.50
C THR A 411 25.73 12.73 -4.29
N TYR A 412 26.82 12.17 -4.80
CA TYR A 412 28.18 12.61 -4.52
C TYR A 412 28.59 13.77 -5.44
N THR A 413 29.23 14.78 -4.84
CA THR A 413 29.69 15.98 -5.56
C THR A 413 31.04 16.47 -5.05
N THR A 414 31.72 17.31 -5.84
CA THR A 414 32.96 18.00 -5.47
C THR A 414 32.83 19.51 -5.65
N LYS A 415 33.90 20.24 -5.34
CA LYS A 415 34.03 21.68 -5.62
C LYS A 415 34.79 21.98 -6.93
N GLU A 416 34.87 21.01 -7.84
CA GLU A 416 35.38 21.26 -9.20
C GLU A 416 34.35 22.00 -10.07
N ALA A 417 34.79 22.55 -11.20
CA ALA A 417 33.95 23.38 -12.08
C ALA A 417 32.72 22.62 -12.61
N HIS A 418 32.86 21.32 -12.88
CA HIS A 418 31.75 20.39 -13.02
C HIS A 418 31.66 19.57 -11.74
N ASN A 419 30.63 19.82 -10.95
CA ASN A 419 30.45 19.31 -9.59
C ASN A 419 30.29 17.78 -9.44
N LEU A 420 30.25 17.01 -10.54
CA LEU A 420 30.32 15.55 -10.52
C LEU A 420 31.75 15.00 -10.75
N GLU A 421 32.70 15.81 -11.23
CA GLU A 421 34.08 15.38 -11.50
C GLU A 421 34.82 15.15 -10.18
N LEU A 422 35.66 14.11 -10.11
CA LEU A 422 36.56 13.90 -8.97
C LEU A 422 37.56 15.06 -8.88
N TYR A 423 38.09 15.33 -7.68
CA TYR A 423 39.12 16.36 -7.50
C TYR A 423 40.31 16.08 -8.43
N SER A 424 40.82 17.11 -9.11
CA SER A 424 41.83 16.95 -10.17
C SER A 424 43.23 16.64 -9.65
N ASP A 425 43.50 16.88 -8.36
CA ASP A 425 44.73 16.49 -7.68
C ASP A 425 44.50 16.30 -6.17
N GLY A 426 45.45 15.64 -5.53
CA GLY A 426 45.45 15.34 -4.10
C GLY A 426 45.58 16.57 -3.20
N GLU A 427 46.17 17.67 -3.69
CA GLU A 427 46.22 18.95 -2.97
C GLU A 427 44.80 19.53 -2.83
N LYS A 428 44.04 19.59 -3.92
CA LYS A 428 42.62 19.94 -3.88
C LYS A 428 41.81 18.98 -3.03
N ALA A 429 42.00 17.66 -3.19
CA ALA A 429 41.23 16.66 -2.45
C ALA A 429 41.43 16.81 -0.94
N VAL A 430 42.69 16.85 -0.47
CA VAL A 430 43.02 17.01 0.96
C VAL A 430 42.47 18.33 1.50
N SER A 431 42.63 19.44 0.76
CA SER A 431 42.26 20.79 1.22
C SER A 431 40.76 21.10 1.17
N ASN A 432 39.93 20.22 0.58
CA ASN A 432 38.48 20.42 0.46
C ASN A 432 37.68 19.43 1.32
N VAL A 433 36.37 19.64 1.37
CA VAL A 433 35.40 18.72 2.01
C VAL A 433 35.44 17.33 1.37
N ALA A 434 34.99 16.31 2.11
CA ALA A 434 34.77 14.99 1.53
C ALA A 434 33.65 15.01 0.49
N SER A 435 33.83 14.25 -0.58
CA SER A 435 32.86 14.07 -1.66
C SER A 435 31.94 12.86 -1.45
N ILE A 436 32.34 11.93 -0.57
CA ILE A 436 31.59 10.72 -0.21
C ILE A 436 31.47 10.64 1.31
N MET A 437 30.24 10.58 1.83
CA MET A 437 29.98 10.23 3.23
C MET A 437 29.71 8.73 3.35
N TRP A 438 30.28 8.03 4.34
CA TRP A 438 30.11 6.58 4.49
C TRP A 438 30.05 6.14 5.96
N LYS A 439 29.15 5.21 6.32
CA LYS A 439 29.02 4.75 7.72
C LYS A 439 30.26 3.92 8.08
N TYR A 440 30.91 4.21 9.21
CA TYR A 440 32.14 3.51 9.61
C TYR A 440 31.93 1.97 9.73
N ASN A 441 30.74 1.56 10.17
CA ASN A 441 30.28 0.18 10.29
C ASN A 441 29.25 -0.22 9.21
N GLY A 442 29.21 0.50 8.08
CA GLY A 442 28.34 0.25 6.94
C GLY A 442 28.82 -0.87 6.01
N GLY A 443 30.00 -1.44 6.27
CA GLY A 443 30.66 -2.40 5.38
C GLY A 443 31.37 -1.72 4.22
N ASN A 444 31.63 -2.49 3.16
CA ASN A 444 32.50 -2.08 2.07
C ASN A 444 31.80 -1.12 1.09
N LEU A 445 32.53 -0.08 0.67
CA LEU A 445 32.14 0.82 -0.40
C LEU A 445 32.68 0.28 -1.73
N ASP A 446 31.81 -0.28 -2.57
CA ASP A 446 32.08 -0.41 -3.99
C ASP A 446 32.11 0.99 -4.62
N LEU A 447 33.31 1.49 -4.91
CA LEU A 447 33.52 2.78 -5.58
C LEU A 447 33.41 2.65 -7.09
N ALA A 448 33.68 1.46 -7.66
CA ALA A 448 33.64 1.23 -9.10
C ALA A 448 32.23 1.43 -9.67
N SER A 449 31.17 0.94 -9.00
CA SER A 449 29.79 1.19 -9.43
C SER A 449 29.28 2.62 -9.21
N LYS A 450 30.09 3.52 -8.62
CA LYS A 450 29.76 4.94 -8.40
C LYS A 450 30.48 5.88 -9.36
N LEU A 451 31.37 5.36 -10.22
CA LEU A 451 32.20 6.14 -11.11
C LEU A 451 31.87 5.89 -12.59
N GLN A 452 32.18 6.90 -13.39
CA GLN A 452 32.07 6.95 -14.84
C GLN A 452 33.18 7.87 -15.39
N VAL A 453 33.31 7.96 -16.71
CA VAL A 453 34.25 8.87 -17.37
C VAL A 453 33.48 9.95 -18.11
N CYS A 454 33.78 11.20 -17.79
CA CYS A 454 33.27 12.36 -18.51
C CYS A 454 34.10 12.61 -19.77
N TYR A 455 33.43 12.86 -20.89
CA TYR A 455 34.06 13.17 -22.18
C TYR A 455 33.27 14.22 -22.95
N THR A 456 33.94 14.91 -23.87
CA THR A 456 33.29 15.69 -24.93
C THR A 456 33.51 15.01 -26.28
N GLN A 457 32.54 15.06 -27.18
CA GLN A 457 32.63 14.43 -28.50
C GLN A 457 32.07 15.34 -29.59
N ALA A 458 32.75 15.39 -30.74
CA ALA A 458 32.27 15.99 -31.97
C ALA A 458 32.70 15.12 -33.17
N ASP A 459 31.86 15.10 -34.20
CA ASP A 459 32.14 14.35 -35.43
C ASP A 459 33.09 15.17 -36.33
N PHE A 460 33.97 14.49 -37.07
CA PHE A 460 35.02 15.00 -37.97
C PHE A 460 36.11 15.90 -37.37
N LYS A 461 35.89 16.52 -36.20
CA LYS A 461 36.81 17.50 -35.61
C LYS A 461 36.82 17.46 -34.09
N ALA A 462 37.88 18.02 -33.50
CA ALA A 462 38.00 18.15 -32.06
C ALA A 462 36.77 18.89 -31.45
N PRO A 463 36.25 18.44 -30.29
CA PRO A 463 35.20 19.17 -29.58
C PRO A 463 35.61 20.60 -29.25
N ALA A 464 34.64 21.52 -29.35
CA ALA A 464 34.79 22.90 -28.88
C ALA A 464 34.99 22.93 -27.35
N ALA A 465 35.62 23.99 -26.84
CA ALA A 465 35.90 24.15 -25.42
C ALA A 465 34.64 24.24 -24.53
N ASN A 466 33.47 24.49 -25.13
CA ASN A 466 32.16 24.52 -24.50
C ASN A 466 31.22 23.41 -25.02
N ALA A 467 31.78 22.32 -25.54
CA ALA A 467 31.00 21.17 -26.00
C ALA A 467 30.27 20.47 -24.82
N GLU A 468 29.13 19.84 -25.12
CA GLU A 468 28.33 19.11 -24.14
C GLU A 468 29.15 17.96 -23.49
N HIS A 469 29.20 17.95 -22.16
CA HIS A 469 29.80 16.88 -21.37
C HIS A 469 28.88 15.64 -21.39
N LYS A 470 29.45 14.51 -21.81
CA LYS A 470 28.80 13.19 -21.94
C LYS A 470 29.54 12.20 -21.06
N PHE A 471 28.94 11.04 -20.84
CA PHE A 471 29.46 10.04 -19.90
C PHE A 471 29.51 8.66 -20.54
N MET A 472 30.52 7.88 -20.18
CA MET A 472 30.65 6.45 -20.45
C MET A 472 30.97 5.70 -19.15
N THR A 473 30.47 4.48 -19.02
CA THR A 473 30.73 3.61 -17.88
C THR A 473 32.20 3.18 -17.81
N LEU A 474 32.63 2.66 -16.66
CA LEU A 474 33.96 2.05 -16.55
C LEU A 474 34.10 0.74 -17.34
N ALA A 475 32.99 0.08 -17.70
CA ALA A 475 33.01 -1.15 -18.50
C ALA A 475 33.40 -0.86 -19.97
N GLU A 476 32.86 0.22 -20.55
CA GLU A 476 33.19 0.68 -21.91
C GLU A 476 34.67 1.11 -22.07
N LEU A 477 35.45 1.21 -20.99
CA LEU A 477 36.90 1.44 -21.09
C LEU A 477 37.66 0.22 -21.64
N ALA A 478 37.12 -0.99 -21.51
CA ALA A 478 37.72 -2.21 -22.04
C ALA A 478 37.89 -2.14 -23.57
N ASP A 479 36.91 -1.59 -24.27
CA ASP A 479 36.95 -1.39 -25.73
C ASP A 479 38.10 -0.48 -26.17
N TYR A 480 38.45 0.50 -25.33
CA TYR A 480 39.56 1.43 -25.52
C TYR A 480 40.93 0.83 -25.11
N GLY A 481 40.98 -0.43 -24.66
CA GLY A 481 42.19 -1.03 -24.08
C GLY A 481 42.64 -0.33 -22.79
N LEU A 482 41.69 0.30 -22.08
CA LEU A 482 41.92 1.05 -20.85
C LEU A 482 41.40 0.25 -19.65
N THR A 483 42.12 0.37 -18.53
CA THR A 483 41.78 -0.27 -17.25
C THR A 483 41.83 0.75 -16.13
N VAL A 484 41.03 0.57 -15.09
CA VAL A 484 41.01 1.45 -13.92
C VAL A 484 41.89 0.85 -12.84
N LYS A 485 42.67 1.69 -12.14
CA LYS A 485 43.50 1.33 -10.99
C LYS A 485 43.25 2.26 -9.83
N TYR A 486 43.26 1.69 -8.62
CA TYR A 486 42.92 2.36 -7.38
C TYR A 486 44.10 2.29 -6.39
N SER A 487 44.34 3.37 -5.66
CA SER A 487 45.29 3.42 -4.54
C SER A 487 44.84 4.43 -3.49
N LEU A 488 45.56 4.54 -2.37
CA LEU A 488 45.26 5.48 -1.29
C LEU A 488 46.34 6.56 -1.18
N LEU A 489 45.93 7.83 -1.15
CA LEU A 489 46.82 8.96 -0.95
C LEU A 489 47.18 9.08 0.53
N ALA A 490 48.45 8.83 0.87
CA ALA A 490 48.93 9.02 2.23
C ALA A 490 49.06 10.52 2.58
N TYR A 491 48.38 10.96 3.63
CA TYR A 491 48.48 12.32 4.17
C TYR A 491 48.18 12.31 5.67
N LYS A 492 48.48 13.42 6.38
CA LYS A 492 48.38 13.57 7.83
C LYS A 492 47.37 14.65 8.23
N VAL A 493 46.71 14.52 9.37
CA VAL A 493 45.87 15.59 9.94
C VAL A 493 46.12 15.85 11.41
N GLY A 494 45.90 17.11 11.81
CA GLY A 494 45.98 17.57 13.20
C GLY A 494 47.37 17.51 13.83
N ASN A 495 47.54 18.16 14.98
CA ASN A 495 48.81 18.22 15.72
C ASN A 495 49.36 16.85 16.15
N SER A 496 48.52 15.81 16.10
CA SER A 496 48.88 14.42 16.39
C SER A 496 49.36 13.63 15.15
N GLU A 497 49.56 14.30 14.01
CA GLU A 497 50.08 13.72 12.75
C GLU A 497 49.34 12.45 12.27
N THR A 498 48.03 12.38 12.45
CA THR A 498 47.27 11.14 12.18
C THR A 498 47.22 10.83 10.69
N VAL A 499 47.65 9.63 10.30
CA VAL A 499 47.74 9.21 8.88
C VAL A 499 46.39 8.71 8.39
N GLU A 500 45.67 9.53 7.63
CA GLU A 500 44.28 9.26 7.24
C GLU A 500 44.13 8.07 6.27
N SER A 501 45.16 7.75 5.48
CA SER A 501 45.14 6.58 4.60
C SER A 501 45.15 5.24 5.33
N GLN A 502 45.52 5.20 6.62
CA GLN A 502 45.50 3.96 7.41
C GLN A 502 44.08 3.52 7.81
N TYR A 503 43.08 4.40 7.67
CA TYR A 503 41.68 4.11 7.97
C TYR A 503 40.92 3.49 6.78
N ALA A 504 41.61 3.15 5.69
CA ALA A 504 41.04 2.40 4.57
C ALA A 504 41.99 1.32 4.06
N THR A 505 41.42 0.30 3.43
CA THR A 505 42.09 -0.46 2.37
C THR A 505 41.24 -0.43 1.11
N ILE A 506 41.84 -0.59 -0.07
CA ILE A 506 41.13 -0.71 -1.34
C ILE A 506 41.74 -1.82 -2.18
N ASN A 507 40.90 -2.61 -2.84
CA ASN A 507 41.35 -3.70 -3.72
C ASN A 507 41.42 -3.26 -5.20
N GLU A 508 41.95 -4.15 -6.05
CA GLU A 508 42.12 -3.90 -7.48
C GLU A 508 40.79 -3.61 -8.21
N ASN A 509 39.68 -4.13 -7.70
CA ASN A 509 38.32 -3.93 -8.22
C ASN A 509 37.67 -2.61 -7.75
N GLY A 510 38.38 -1.74 -7.01
CA GLY A 510 37.84 -0.48 -6.50
C GLY A 510 36.89 -0.62 -5.31
N VAL A 511 36.88 -1.77 -4.62
CA VAL A 511 36.09 -1.95 -3.40
C VAL A 511 36.94 -1.51 -2.20
N LEU A 512 36.50 -0.43 -1.55
CA LEU A 512 37.09 0.11 -0.34
C LEU A 512 36.50 -0.57 0.92
N THR A 513 37.37 -0.93 1.85
CA THR A 513 37.02 -1.47 3.17
C THR A 513 37.39 -0.43 4.25
N PRO A 514 36.44 0.04 5.08
CA PRO A 514 36.74 0.91 6.22
C PRO A 514 37.57 0.18 7.28
N MET A 515 38.57 0.87 7.84
CA MET A 515 39.51 0.33 8.83
C MET A 515 39.60 1.27 10.04
N HIS A 516 40.05 0.72 11.16
CA HIS A 516 40.50 1.45 12.35
C HIS A 516 41.90 1.00 12.74
N ILE A 517 42.55 1.74 13.64
CA ILE A 517 43.84 1.33 14.20
C ILE A 517 43.58 0.48 15.45
N GLY A 518 44.07 -0.76 15.47
CA GLY A 518 44.00 -1.65 16.62
C GLY A 518 45.14 -1.44 17.62
N ASP A 519 45.08 -2.13 18.77
CA ASP A 519 45.98 -1.97 19.92
C ASP A 519 47.48 -2.12 19.61
N ASN A 520 47.83 -2.79 18.52
CA ASN A 520 49.19 -3.01 18.04
C ASN A 520 49.67 -1.94 17.02
N GLY A 521 48.87 -0.91 16.74
CA GLY A 521 49.17 0.12 15.74
C GLY A 521 48.90 -0.28 14.28
N THR A 522 48.29 -1.44 14.02
CA THR A 522 47.98 -1.91 12.65
C THR A 522 46.54 -1.60 12.24
N PRO A 523 46.26 -1.36 10.94
CA PRO A 523 44.91 -1.27 10.42
C PRO A 523 44.14 -2.60 10.55
N VAL A 524 42.99 -2.55 11.20
CA VAL A 524 42.03 -3.65 11.35
C VAL A 524 40.72 -3.25 10.69
N ALA A 525 40.07 -4.16 9.97
CA ALA A 525 38.79 -3.87 9.32
C ALA A 525 37.70 -3.55 10.36
N ASN A 526 36.84 -2.58 10.06
CA ASN A 526 35.72 -2.25 10.93
C ASN A 526 34.69 -3.38 10.95
N GLY A 527 34.03 -3.56 12.10
CA GLY A 527 32.87 -4.43 12.19
C GLY A 527 31.68 -3.87 11.40
N THR A 528 30.68 -4.70 11.14
CA THR A 528 29.39 -4.30 10.57
C THR A 528 28.27 -4.39 11.61
N GLY A 529 27.30 -3.47 11.53
CA GLY A 529 26.20 -3.38 12.49
C GLY A 529 26.56 -2.62 13.78
N ASP A 530 25.57 -2.41 14.65
CA ASP A 530 25.63 -1.30 15.62
C ASP A 530 26.53 -1.54 16.85
N ASN A 531 26.98 -2.78 17.07
CA ASN A 531 28.00 -3.13 18.07
C ASN A 531 29.40 -3.34 17.43
N ALA A 532 29.67 -2.74 16.27
CA ALA A 532 30.92 -2.88 15.54
C ALA A 532 32.14 -2.27 16.27
N ALA A 533 33.25 -3.01 16.28
CA ALA A 533 34.56 -2.43 16.53
C ALA A 533 34.95 -1.45 15.41
N GLY A 534 35.68 -0.40 15.77
CA GLY A 534 36.23 0.58 14.81
C GLY A 534 35.61 1.98 14.83
N ILE A 535 34.83 2.34 15.85
CA ILE A 535 34.27 3.70 16.02
C ILE A 535 35.36 4.81 16.06
N SER A 536 36.61 4.46 16.37
CA SER A 536 37.77 5.35 16.26
C SER A 536 38.14 5.77 14.83
N SER A 537 37.50 5.20 13.80
CA SER A 537 37.57 5.66 12.42
C SER A 537 36.51 6.71 12.06
N VAL A 538 35.57 7.07 12.95
CA VAL A 538 34.60 8.14 12.70
C VAL A 538 35.33 9.49 12.53
N ASN A 539 34.86 10.30 11.59
CA ASN A 539 35.46 11.56 11.11
C ASN A 539 36.85 11.43 10.47
N ARG A 540 37.31 10.21 10.18
CA ARG A 540 38.49 9.95 9.33
C ARG A 540 38.14 10.05 7.85
N ARG A 541 39.11 10.48 7.04
CA ARG A 541 38.91 10.99 5.68
C ARG A 541 39.90 10.45 4.63
N PRO A 542 39.99 9.13 4.42
CA PRO A 542 40.89 8.57 3.42
C PRO A 542 40.55 9.08 2.01
N VAL A 543 41.60 9.38 1.24
CA VAL A 543 41.51 9.81 -0.16
C VAL A 543 41.93 8.65 -1.06
N VAL A 544 41.03 8.21 -1.95
CA VAL A 544 41.31 7.24 -3.00
C VAL A 544 41.81 7.98 -4.24
N VAL A 545 42.97 7.57 -4.75
CA VAL A 545 43.44 7.94 -6.08
C VAL A 545 42.87 6.95 -7.08
N VAL A 546 42.15 7.45 -8.07
CA VAL A 546 41.64 6.67 -9.21
C VAL A 546 42.43 7.07 -10.44
N THR A 547 42.96 6.09 -11.17
CA THR A 547 43.68 6.32 -12.43
C THR A 547 43.14 5.41 -13.51
N ILE A 548 43.10 5.91 -14.74
CA ILE A 548 42.79 5.13 -15.95
C ILE A 548 44.10 4.94 -16.70
N VAL A 549 44.48 3.69 -16.97
CA VAL A 549 45.75 3.34 -17.61
C VAL A 549 45.55 2.49 -18.86
N ASN A 550 46.46 2.61 -19.83
CA ASN A 550 46.54 1.68 -20.96
C ASN A 550 47.18 0.33 -20.55
N ALA A 551 47.24 -0.61 -21.49
CA ALA A 551 47.88 -1.91 -21.30
C ALA A 551 49.39 -1.85 -20.92
N GLU A 552 50.09 -0.75 -21.20
CA GLU A 552 51.48 -0.51 -20.77
C GLU A 552 51.57 0.07 -19.34
N GLY A 553 50.45 0.38 -18.70
CA GLY A 553 50.36 1.02 -17.39
C GLY A 553 50.52 2.54 -17.38
N LYS A 554 50.54 3.22 -18.54
CA LYS A 554 50.62 4.68 -18.64
C LYS A 554 49.27 5.31 -18.35
N VAL A 555 49.25 6.35 -17.49
CA VAL A 555 48.02 7.03 -17.06
C VAL A 555 47.50 7.96 -18.16
N VAL A 556 46.18 7.90 -18.39
CA VAL A 556 45.42 8.71 -19.37
C VAL A 556 44.52 9.74 -18.67
N LEU A 557 43.94 9.38 -17.53
CA LEU A 557 43.22 10.26 -16.61
C LEU A 557 43.51 9.88 -15.17
N ALA A 558 43.43 10.86 -14.27
CA ALA A 558 43.44 10.65 -12.82
C ALA A 558 42.36 11.50 -12.15
N GLY A 559 41.89 11.06 -10.98
CA GLY A 559 40.93 11.78 -10.16
C GLY A 559 40.97 11.28 -8.71
N TYR A 560 40.66 12.16 -7.76
CA TYR A 560 40.84 11.92 -6.34
C TYR A 560 39.48 12.00 -5.62
N ALA A 561 39.06 10.89 -5.00
CA ALA A 561 37.81 10.81 -4.24
C ALA A 561 38.12 10.87 -2.73
N LYS A 562 37.61 11.88 -2.02
CA LYS A 562 37.77 11.99 -0.56
C LYS A 562 36.54 11.44 0.14
N ILE A 563 36.73 10.38 0.92
CA ILE A 563 35.69 9.82 1.79
C ILE A 563 35.71 10.60 3.12
N GLN A 564 34.60 10.66 3.84
CA GLN A 564 34.57 10.86 5.29
C GLN A 564 33.73 9.75 5.93
N TYR A 565 34.30 9.07 6.91
CA TYR A 565 33.56 8.11 7.72
C TYR A 565 32.72 8.83 8.78
N THR A 566 31.51 8.32 8.99
CA THR A 566 30.54 8.89 9.92
C THR A 566 29.88 7.80 10.76
N ASN A 567 29.27 8.19 11.87
CA ASN A 567 28.33 7.33 12.59
C ASN A 567 26.96 7.21 11.86
N THR A 568 26.64 8.21 11.03
CA THR A 568 25.38 8.36 10.26
C THR A 568 25.65 8.92 8.86
N VAL A 569 25.07 8.37 7.80
CA VAL A 569 25.34 8.79 6.40
C VAL A 569 24.41 9.94 5.98
N ASP A 570 24.87 10.71 4.99
CA ASP A 570 24.25 11.91 4.40
C ASP A 570 24.07 13.11 5.35
N PRO A 571 23.95 14.35 4.81
CA PRO A 571 23.38 15.48 5.53
C PRO A 571 21.88 15.22 5.71
N VAL A 572 21.55 14.35 6.68
CA VAL A 572 20.18 14.09 7.11
C VAL A 572 19.55 15.42 7.51
N VAL A 573 18.36 15.72 7.00
CA VAL A 573 17.48 16.75 7.55
C VAL A 573 17.07 16.25 8.94
N LYS A 574 17.89 16.59 9.95
CA LYS A 574 17.83 15.99 11.28
C LYS A 574 16.52 16.40 11.95
N GLY A 575 15.55 15.49 11.95
CA GLY A 575 14.45 15.52 12.88
C GLY A 575 14.97 15.12 14.25
N PHE A 576 15.05 16.06 15.18
CA PHE A 576 15.32 15.74 16.57
C PHE A 576 14.04 15.89 17.39
N VAL A 577 13.68 14.85 18.14
CA VAL A 577 12.45 14.82 18.92
C VAL A 577 12.76 15.04 20.39
N LEU A 578 12.51 16.26 20.85
CA LEU A 578 12.38 16.57 22.26
C LEU A 578 11.03 16.00 22.73
N ASN A 579 11.06 14.81 23.33
CA ASN A 579 9.97 14.40 24.20
C ASN A 579 10.13 15.19 25.52
N PRO A 580 9.15 16.04 25.90
CA PRO A 580 9.27 16.95 27.04
C PRO A 580 9.20 16.25 28.40
N GLY A 581 9.10 14.91 28.45
CA GLY A 581 8.90 14.14 29.68
C GLY A 581 7.52 14.32 30.30
N ALA A 582 6.65 15.10 29.66
CA ALA A 582 5.30 15.38 30.12
C ALA A 582 4.48 14.08 30.23
N ALA A 583 3.79 13.92 31.35
CA ALA A 583 2.63 13.04 31.41
C ALA A 583 1.62 13.47 30.33
N ALA A 584 0.87 12.52 29.77
CA ALA A 584 -0.07 12.80 28.69
C ALA A 584 -1.01 13.96 29.06
N LEU A 585 -1.16 14.89 28.12
CA LEU A 585 -1.64 16.24 28.36
C LEU A 585 -3.15 16.24 28.59
N PRO A 586 -3.66 16.94 29.61
CA PRO A 586 -5.10 17.07 29.81
C PRO A 586 -5.73 17.87 28.68
N TYR A 587 -6.83 17.36 28.13
CA TYR A 587 -7.68 18.08 27.18
C TYR A 587 -8.36 19.28 27.87
N LEU A 588 -7.83 20.49 27.64
CA LEU A 588 -8.22 21.75 28.28
C LEU A 588 -8.47 22.87 27.24
N CYS A 589 -9.05 23.99 27.68
CA CYS A 589 -9.37 25.12 26.79
C CYS A 589 -8.15 25.67 26.02
N SER A 590 -7.02 25.73 26.72
CA SER A 590 -5.69 26.09 26.22
C SER A 590 -4.68 25.27 27.01
N THR A 591 -3.70 24.68 26.31
CA THR A 591 -2.60 23.92 26.91
C THR A 591 -1.30 24.45 26.34
N GLU A 592 -0.31 24.57 27.22
CA GLU A 592 1.05 25.03 26.94
C GLU A 592 2.03 23.95 27.42
N VAL A 593 3.08 23.69 26.64
CA VAL A 593 4.11 22.69 26.96
C VAL A 593 5.47 23.20 26.55
N GLU A 594 6.36 23.30 27.53
CA GLU A 594 7.75 23.72 27.37
C GLU A 594 8.70 22.51 27.44
N SER A 595 9.77 22.52 26.65
CA SER A 595 10.89 21.58 26.76
C SER A 595 11.84 21.98 27.89
N THR A 596 12.33 21.04 28.71
CA THR A 596 13.32 21.38 29.75
C THR A 596 14.72 21.58 29.17
N TRP A 597 15.55 22.35 29.89
CA TRP A 597 16.96 22.56 29.56
C TRP A 597 17.75 21.24 29.43
N GLU A 598 17.48 20.24 30.29
CA GLU A 598 18.15 18.93 30.23
C GLU A 598 17.85 18.16 28.94
N GLN A 599 16.70 18.42 28.31
CA GLN A 599 16.30 17.75 27.07
C GLN A 599 16.96 18.42 25.86
N TRP A 600 17.12 19.74 25.88
CA TRP A 600 17.96 20.43 24.90
C TRP A 600 19.43 20.04 25.05
N SER A 601 19.97 20.21 26.25
CA SER A 601 21.39 20.00 26.54
C SER A 601 21.78 18.51 26.42
N GLY A 602 21.17 17.66 27.22
CA GLY A 602 21.47 16.22 27.33
C GLY A 602 20.81 15.33 26.27
N LYS A 603 20.15 15.88 25.25
CA LYS A 603 19.71 15.10 24.08
C LYS A 603 20.04 15.76 22.74
N LEU A 604 19.67 17.02 22.49
CA LEU A 604 19.95 17.65 21.20
C LEU A 604 21.46 17.91 21.02
N LEU A 605 22.10 18.59 21.98
CA LEU A 605 23.54 18.92 21.86
C LEU A 605 24.40 17.64 21.89
N GLU A 606 24.12 16.71 22.80
CA GLU A 606 24.79 15.40 22.85
C GLU A 606 24.64 14.59 21.55
N ALA A 607 23.43 14.47 20.98
CA ALA A 607 23.20 13.74 19.73
C ALA A 607 23.70 14.47 18.46
N MET A 608 24.15 15.71 18.59
CA MET A 608 24.84 16.44 17.52
C MET A 608 26.36 16.25 17.54
N ASP A 609 26.93 15.59 18.56
CA ASP A 609 28.37 15.37 18.78
C ASP A 609 29.19 16.69 18.85
N ILE A 610 28.52 17.80 19.20
CA ILE A 610 29.12 19.11 19.41
C ILE A 610 29.42 19.24 20.90
N LYS A 611 30.67 19.03 21.30
CA LYS A 611 31.13 19.13 22.71
C LYS A 611 31.33 20.58 23.21
N LEU A 612 30.45 21.48 22.80
CA LEU A 612 30.51 22.92 23.10
C LEU A 612 29.12 23.44 23.48
N ASP A 613 29.09 24.60 24.13
CA ASP A 613 27.92 25.25 24.72
C ASP A 613 26.99 25.96 23.70
N HIS A 614 26.04 26.75 24.21
CA HIS A 614 25.03 27.48 23.41
C HIS A 614 25.65 28.30 22.27
N SER A 615 26.84 28.87 22.47
CA SER A 615 27.55 29.67 21.47
C SER A 615 27.86 28.87 20.20
N ASN A 616 28.01 27.55 20.30
CA ASN A 616 28.26 26.68 19.15
C ASN A 616 27.00 26.16 18.47
N PHE A 617 25.81 26.30 19.07
CA PHE A 617 24.55 26.01 18.37
C PHE A 617 24.19 27.17 17.44
N SER A 618 24.12 28.39 17.97
CA SER A 618 23.80 29.62 17.23
C SER A 618 24.81 29.96 16.12
N GLU A 619 26.07 29.58 16.29
CA GLU A 619 27.10 29.66 15.25
C GLU A 619 26.80 28.83 13.98
N ASN A 620 25.98 27.79 14.10
CA ASN A 620 25.73 26.80 13.04
C ASN A 620 24.27 26.78 12.57
N TYR A 621 23.34 27.23 13.39
CA TYR A 621 21.90 27.20 13.14
C TYR A 621 21.22 28.47 13.67
N THR A 622 20.33 29.07 12.87
CA THR A 622 19.43 30.14 13.31
C THR A 622 17.99 29.69 13.24
N TRP A 623 17.13 30.12 14.17
CA TRP A 623 15.70 29.83 14.09
C TRP A 623 15.10 30.48 12.82
N ALA A 624 14.07 29.86 12.25
CA ALA A 624 13.54 30.31 10.96
C ALA A 624 12.55 31.48 11.04
N GLU A 625 11.97 31.75 12.21
CA GLU A 625 10.97 32.82 12.47
C GLU A 625 9.78 32.87 11.49
N ASP A 626 9.55 31.79 10.73
CA ASP A 626 8.58 31.73 9.63
C ASP A 626 7.11 31.54 10.08
N GLY A 627 6.90 31.40 11.39
CA GLY A 627 5.60 31.21 12.02
C GLY A 627 4.95 29.84 11.75
N LYS A 628 5.70 28.86 11.22
CA LYS A 628 5.16 27.57 10.78
C LYS A 628 5.42 26.45 11.78
N THR A 629 4.48 25.52 11.85
CA THR A 629 4.72 24.18 12.40
C THR A 629 4.79 23.16 11.28
N TYR A 630 5.68 22.19 11.43
CA TYR A 630 5.99 21.16 10.46
C TYR A 630 5.67 19.77 11.01
N VAL A 631 5.38 18.83 10.12
CA VAL A 631 5.31 17.38 10.44
C VAL A 631 6.25 16.58 9.54
N ALA A 632 6.78 15.49 10.10
CA ALA A 632 7.55 14.51 9.35
C ALA A 632 6.65 13.70 8.41
N VAL A 633 7.05 13.59 7.15
CA VAL A 633 6.38 12.80 6.11
C VAL A 633 7.44 11.93 5.43
N THR A 634 7.32 10.62 5.61
CA THR A 634 8.26 9.63 5.06
C THR A 634 7.69 9.02 3.78
N ALA A 635 8.45 9.09 2.69
CA ALA A 635 8.16 8.43 1.41
C ALA A 635 9.46 7.86 0.84
N ASP A 636 9.39 6.70 0.19
CA ASP A 636 10.54 6.05 -0.49
C ASP A 636 11.81 5.91 0.39
N GLY A 637 11.60 5.67 1.70
CA GLY A 637 12.66 5.57 2.70
C GLY A 637 13.25 6.90 3.19
N LYS A 638 12.77 8.05 2.68
CA LYS A 638 13.26 9.39 3.00
C LYS A 638 12.23 10.20 3.79
N THR A 639 12.65 10.71 4.95
CA THR A 639 11.86 11.67 5.74
C THR A 639 11.98 13.07 5.15
N THR A 640 10.84 13.77 5.05
CA THR A 640 10.74 15.18 4.64
C THR A 640 9.86 15.94 5.63
N TYR A 641 10.01 17.26 5.75
CA TYR A 641 9.22 18.08 6.68
C TYR A 641 8.27 18.98 5.89
N LYS A 642 6.97 18.85 6.15
CA LYS A 642 5.93 19.63 5.48
C LYS A 642 5.24 20.56 6.47
N ASP A 643 5.04 21.80 6.04
CA ASP A 643 4.23 22.81 6.72
C ASP A 643 2.82 22.26 6.93
N VAL A 644 2.36 22.23 8.18
CA VAL A 644 1.07 21.68 8.60
C VAL A 644 -0.10 22.33 7.87
N ALA A 645 -0.02 23.62 7.54
CA ALA A 645 -1.05 24.33 6.80
C ALA A 645 -1.17 23.91 5.32
N THR A 646 -0.20 23.14 4.79
CA THR A 646 -0.22 22.60 3.41
C THR A 646 -0.84 21.20 3.29
N ILE A 647 -1.22 20.59 4.42
CA ILE A 647 -1.94 19.32 4.45
C ILE A 647 -3.38 19.54 3.93
N THR A 648 -3.98 18.52 3.31
CA THR A 648 -5.37 18.57 2.81
C THR A 648 -6.22 17.50 3.50
N PRO A 649 -7.34 17.86 4.16
CA PRO A 649 -7.78 19.22 4.46
C PRO A 649 -6.78 19.97 5.34
N ALA A 650 -6.83 21.31 5.32
CA ALA A 650 -5.98 22.13 6.18
C ALA A 650 -6.39 21.94 7.65
N VAL A 651 -5.47 21.43 8.45
CA VAL A 651 -5.61 21.23 9.90
C VAL A 651 -4.55 22.07 10.61
N SER A 652 -4.81 22.48 11.84
CA SER A 652 -3.80 23.08 12.73
C SER A 652 -3.73 22.26 14.01
N TYR A 653 -2.50 22.02 14.49
CA TYR A 653 -2.22 21.24 15.70
C TYR A 653 -1.58 22.11 16.80
N GLY A 654 -1.70 23.43 16.70
CA GLY A 654 -1.01 24.38 17.57
C GLY A 654 0.25 24.95 16.93
N THR A 655 0.93 25.81 17.70
CA THR A 655 2.11 26.57 17.29
C THR A 655 3.29 26.18 18.16
N ILE A 656 4.49 26.08 17.59
CA ILE A 656 5.76 26.00 18.34
C ILE A 656 6.48 27.32 18.16
N VAL A 657 6.87 27.92 19.27
CA VAL A 657 7.81 29.05 19.35
C VAL A 657 9.13 28.52 19.93
N PHE A 658 10.25 29.03 19.45
CA PHE A 658 11.53 28.91 20.13
C PHE A 658 11.76 30.21 20.91
N ASP A 659 11.95 30.10 22.22
CA ASP A 659 12.31 31.23 23.07
C ASP A 659 13.83 31.21 23.27
N ASP A 660 14.51 32.15 22.63
CA ASP A 660 15.95 32.37 22.76
C ASP A 660 16.15 33.41 23.86
N ASP A 661 16.33 32.95 25.11
CA ASP A 661 16.43 33.81 26.29
C ASP A 661 17.56 34.83 26.11
N GLU A 662 17.19 36.09 25.84
CA GLU A 662 18.08 37.15 25.36
C GLU A 662 19.15 37.58 26.41
N PHE A 663 19.19 36.92 27.58
CA PHE A 663 20.09 37.26 28.68
C PHE A 663 20.97 36.10 29.19
N ALA A 664 22.28 36.39 29.15
CA ALA A 664 23.42 35.63 29.66
C ALA A 664 23.91 34.45 28.79
N ALA A 665 25.23 34.44 28.54
CA ALA A 665 25.98 33.44 27.77
C ALA A 665 26.16 32.11 28.54
N SER A 666 25.06 31.60 29.10
CA SER A 666 24.99 30.37 29.90
C SER A 666 23.58 29.74 29.95
N ALA A 667 22.55 30.43 29.45
CA ALA A 667 21.24 29.83 29.20
C ALA A 667 21.21 29.20 27.80
N ASN A 668 20.40 28.14 27.64
CA ASN A 668 20.04 27.58 26.32
C ASN A 668 18.55 27.86 26.11
N GLY A 669 18.14 28.23 24.90
CA GLY A 669 16.73 28.47 24.56
C GLY A 669 15.84 27.21 24.65
N VAL A 670 14.52 27.42 24.67
CA VAL A 670 13.50 26.36 24.84
C VAL A 670 12.47 26.35 23.70
N LEU A 671 11.82 25.20 23.45
CA LEU A 671 10.62 25.12 22.62
C LEU A 671 9.38 25.19 23.50
N THR A 672 8.48 26.12 23.19
CA THR A 672 7.16 26.23 23.81
C THR A 672 6.08 25.99 22.78
N TRP A 673 5.28 24.93 22.99
CA TRP A 673 4.09 24.64 22.19
C TRP A 673 2.83 25.16 22.86
N THR A 674 1.95 25.79 22.08
CA THR A 674 0.64 26.26 22.53
C THR A 674 -0.48 25.76 21.61
N ALA A 675 -1.59 25.32 22.20
CA ALA A 675 -2.77 24.90 21.45
C ALA A 675 -4.10 25.14 22.17
N THR A 676 -5.09 25.59 21.39
CA THR A 676 -6.51 25.65 21.77
C THR A 676 -7.13 24.25 21.80
N ALA A 677 -8.25 24.10 22.52
CA ALA A 677 -9.02 22.85 22.53
C ALA A 677 -9.37 22.31 21.13
N ALA A 678 -9.63 23.16 20.13
CA ALA A 678 -9.90 22.71 18.76
C ALA A 678 -8.67 22.01 18.12
N GLN A 679 -7.48 22.53 18.36
CA GLN A 679 -6.21 21.97 17.88
C GLN A 679 -5.84 20.70 18.68
N GLN A 680 -6.07 20.69 20.00
CA GLN A 680 -5.88 19.50 20.84
C GLN A 680 -6.82 18.36 20.42
N LYS A 681 -8.09 18.66 20.08
CA LYS A 681 -9.01 17.67 19.52
C LYS A 681 -8.54 17.17 18.16
N ALA A 682 -7.99 18.04 17.31
CA ALA A 682 -7.41 17.60 16.04
C ALA A 682 -6.23 16.63 16.24
N ILE A 683 -5.41 16.80 17.28
CA ILE A 683 -4.35 15.82 17.66
C ILE A 683 -4.98 14.51 18.15
N PHE A 684 -5.98 14.59 19.03
CA PHE A 684 -6.68 13.41 19.55
C PHE A 684 -7.34 12.58 18.43
N ASP A 685 -7.96 13.24 17.45
CA ASP A 685 -8.63 12.61 16.31
C ASP A 685 -7.65 12.12 15.22
N ALA A 686 -6.37 12.52 15.24
CA ALA A 686 -5.40 12.23 14.18
C ALA A 686 -4.94 10.76 14.14
N ASN A 687 -4.94 10.05 15.28
CA ASN A 687 -4.59 8.64 15.38
C ASN A 687 -5.04 8.02 16.72
N ALA A 688 -5.03 6.69 16.79
CA ALA A 688 -5.46 5.92 17.96
C ALA A 688 -4.47 5.96 19.16
N GLU A 689 -3.30 6.57 19.01
CA GLU A 689 -2.39 6.86 20.13
C GLU A 689 -2.62 8.27 20.71
N HIS A 690 -3.49 9.07 20.07
CA HIS A 690 -3.79 10.48 20.41
C HIS A 690 -2.53 11.35 20.49
N LYS A 691 -1.53 11.03 19.65
CA LYS A 691 -0.15 11.45 19.78
C LYS A 691 0.36 12.09 18.49
N ILE A 692 1.13 13.18 18.59
CA ILE A 692 1.76 13.82 17.42
C ILE A 692 3.17 14.30 17.76
N THR A 693 3.99 14.51 16.72
CA THR A 693 5.25 15.25 16.81
C THR A 693 5.18 16.43 15.86
N LEU A 694 5.27 17.64 16.41
CA LEU A 694 5.31 18.89 15.64
C LEU A 694 6.73 19.44 15.69
N TYR A 695 7.21 19.98 14.58
CA TYR A 695 8.58 20.47 14.42
C TYR A 695 8.59 21.96 14.10
N THR A 696 9.59 22.68 14.60
CA THR A 696 9.98 24.00 14.11
C THR A 696 11.30 23.91 13.35
N LYS A 697 11.59 24.90 12.50
CA LYS A 697 12.73 24.89 11.59
C LYS A 697 13.88 25.76 12.11
N PHE A 698 15.09 25.25 12.01
CA PHE A 698 16.33 26.01 12.13
C PHE A 698 17.09 25.95 10.80
N ASN A 699 17.40 27.13 10.24
CA ASN A 699 18.18 27.25 9.01
C ASN A 699 19.66 26.99 9.28
N SER A 700 20.35 26.27 8.40
CA SER A 700 21.80 26.07 8.54
C SER A 700 22.60 27.31 8.11
N VAL A 701 23.43 27.82 9.02
CA VAL A 701 24.36 28.94 8.76
C VAL A 701 25.56 28.51 7.91
N LYS A 702 26.03 27.26 8.08
CA LYS A 702 27.26 26.75 7.44
C LYS A 702 26.99 25.73 6.31
N GLY A 703 25.74 25.60 5.85
CA GLY A 703 25.37 24.73 4.73
C GLY A 703 25.31 23.22 5.06
N THR A 704 25.20 22.87 6.34
CA THR A 704 25.13 21.50 6.88
C THR A 704 23.78 20.79 6.65
N GLY A 705 22.81 21.47 6.05
CA GLY A 705 21.42 21.03 5.94
C GLY A 705 20.57 21.53 7.11
N ASP A 706 19.31 21.88 6.85
CA ASP A 706 18.42 22.46 7.85
C ASP A 706 18.03 21.46 8.94
N LEU A 707 17.94 21.96 10.17
CA LEU A 707 17.61 21.20 11.37
C LEU A 707 16.13 21.37 11.71
N TYR A 708 15.46 20.29 12.10
CA TYR A 708 14.06 20.31 12.53
C TYR A 708 13.96 19.76 13.94
N VAL A 709 13.83 20.65 14.93
CA VAL A 709 13.62 20.27 16.33
C VAL A 709 12.13 20.23 16.60
N GLY A 710 11.63 19.13 17.17
CA GLY A 710 10.21 18.93 17.38
C GLY A 710 9.85 18.46 18.77
N LEU A 711 8.66 18.87 19.21
CA LEU A 711 8.02 18.46 20.45
C LEU A 711 7.09 17.27 20.18
N GLU A 712 7.28 16.20 20.95
CA GLU A 712 6.35 15.07 21.00
C GLU A 712 5.30 15.30 22.10
N MET A 713 4.03 15.10 21.76
CA MET A 713 2.90 15.38 22.64
C MET A 713 1.80 14.32 22.47
N THR A 714 1.17 13.95 23.59
CA THR A 714 0.04 13.02 23.64
C THR A 714 -1.10 13.72 24.35
N VAL A 715 -2.31 13.72 23.79
CA VAL A 715 -3.50 14.33 24.39
C VAL A 715 -4.35 13.23 25.03
N LEU A 716 -4.67 13.36 26.32
CA LEU A 716 -5.58 12.45 27.01
C LEU A 716 -7.02 12.60 26.49
N PRO A 717 -7.86 11.55 26.58
CA PRO A 717 -9.29 11.69 26.39
C PRO A 717 -9.88 12.70 27.37
N ALA A 718 -11.01 13.30 26.99
CA ALA A 718 -11.81 14.10 27.90
C ALA A 718 -12.16 13.28 29.17
N PRO A 719 -12.22 13.90 30.36
CA PRO A 719 -12.62 13.21 31.57
C PRO A 719 -14.06 12.69 31.41
N THR A 720 -14.35 11.58 32.07
CA THR A 720 -15.72 11.09 32.23
C THR A 720 -16.43 11.84 33.36
N ALA A 721 -17.75 11.95 33.27
CA ALA A 721 -18.58 12.53 34.33
C ALA A 721 -19.31 11.46 35.14
N THR A 722 -19.27 11.58 36.46
CA THR A 722 -20.22 10.89 37.35
C THR A 722 -21.27 11.89 37.85
N TYR A 723 -22.54 11.46 37.87
CA TYR A 723 -23.69 12.37 37.98
C TYR A 723 -24.39 12.25 39.35
N GLY A 724 -23.64 12.58 40.42
CA GLY A 724 -24.14 12.64 41.78
C GLY A 724 -24.65 11.30 42.36
N VAL A 725 -25.43 11.39 43.43
CA VAL A 725 -26.14 10.26 44.05
C VAL A 725 -27.62 10.36 43.72
N LYS A 726 -28.19 9.25 43.24
CA LYS A 726 -29.62 9.09 42.94
C LYS A 726 -30.41 8.78 44.21
N TYR A 727 -31.65 9.27 44.32
CA TYR A 727 -32.59 8.74 45.31
C TYR A 727 -33.07 7.36 44.87
N THR A 728 -32.41 6.29 45.30
CA THR A 728 -32.63 4.92 44.80
C THR A 728 -34.07 4.41 44.96
N ASN A 729 -34.85 4.96 45.89
CA ASN A 729 -36.28 4.68 46.06
C ASN A 729 -37.22 5.42 45.09
N GLN A 730 -36.70 6.36 44.28
CA GLN A 730 -37.43 7.07 43.22
C GLN A 730 -36.98 6.67 41.80
N TRP A 731 -35.88 5.94 41.69
CA TRP A 731 -35.39 5.37 40.44
C TRP A 731 -35.78 3.90 40.31
N TYR A 732 -36.03 3.47 39.08
CA TYR A 732 -36.60 2.17 38.74
C TYR A 732 -35.79 1.48 37.62
N ALA A 733 -36.11 0.21 37.36
CA ALA A 733 -35.60 -0.48 36.18
C ALA A 733 -36.17 0.12 34.87
N ASN A 734 -35.32 0.24 33.85
CA ASN A 734 -35.71 0.70 32.51
C ASN A 734 -36.36 -0.41 31.65
N SER A 735 -36.73 -0.09 30.41
CA SER A 735 -37.30 -1.02 29.41
C SER A 735 -36.50 -2.31 29.21
N LYS A 736 -35.18 -2.29 29.48
CA LYS A 736 -34.24 -3.41 29.33
C LYS A 736 -33.94 -4.12 30.65
N GLY A 737 -34.64 -3.78 31.73
CA GLY A 737 -34.44 -4.34 33.07
C GLY A 737 -33.21 -3.80 33.82
N VAL A 738 -32.50 -2.81 33.28
CA VAL A 738 -31.34 -2.21 33.95
C VAL A 738 -31.83 -1.36 35.12
N ALA A 739 -31.38 -1.68 36.33
CA ALA A 739 -31.75 -0.98 37.56
C ALA A 739 -31.36 0.51 37.53
N GLU A 740 -32.03 1.30 38.37
CA GLU A 740 -31.79 2.74 38.56
C GLU A 740 -31.64 3.56 37.26
N SER A 741 -32.38 3.20 36.21
CA SER A 741 -32.23 3.77 34.87
C SER A 741 -33.54 4.36 34.30
N ARG A 742 -34.58 4.45 35.14
CA ARG A 742 -35.88 5.08 34.82
C ARG A 742 -36.39 5.91 36.01
N VAL A 743 -37.04 7.04 35.75
CA VAL A 743 -37.84 7.81 36.72
C VAL A 743 -39.32 7.81 36.31
N ASN A 744 -40.22 7.96 37.28
CA ASN A 744 -41.67 8.03 37.04
C ASN A 744 -42.16 9.48 37.21
N VAL A 745 -42.64 10.08 36.11
CA VAL A 745 -43.28 11.39 36.03
C VAL A 745 -44.79 11.24 36.26
N ASN A 746 -45.43 12.19 36.94
CA ASN A 746 -46.86 12.14 37.28
C ASN A 746 -47.46 13.55 37.44
N VAL A 747 -48.79 13.63 37.52
CA VAL A 747 -49.47 14.85 37.99
C VAL A 747 -49.27 15.04 39.50
N PRO A 748 -49.34 16.28 40.02
CA PRO A 748 -49.17 16.53 41.45
C PRO A 748 -50.14 15.72 42.30
N TYR A 749 -49.71 15.44 43.54
CA TYR A 749 -50.62 14.86 44.52
C TYR A 749 -51.59 15.93 45.09
N PRO A 750 -52.77 15.52 45.58
CA PRO A 750 -53.75 16.44 46.16
C PRO A 750 -53.25 17.08 47.46
N SER A 751 -53.31 18.41 47.54
CA SER A 751 -52.85 19.20 48.68
C SER A 751 -53.77 20.40 48.96
N THR A 752 -53.85 20.83 50.23
CA THR A 752 -54.57 22.05 50.64
C THR A 752 -53.95 23.32 50.05
N SER A 753 -52.67 23.27 49.66
CA SER A 753 -51.91 24.32 48.99
C SER A 753 -52.19 24.44 47.48
N ALA A 754 -53.24 23.77 46.98
CA ALA A 754 -53.83 23.99 45.65
C ALA A 754 -52.91 23.75 44.43
N THR A 755 -52.18 22.64 44.43
CA THR A 755 -51.53 22.09 43.22
C THR A 755 -52.57 21.65 42.19
N ASN A 756 -52.76 22.40 41.09
CA ASN A 756 -53.71 22.06 40.02
C ASN A 756 -53.35 20.72 39.35
N VAL A 757 -54.32 19.81 39.17
CA VAL A 757 -54.12 18.52 38.49
C VAL A 757 -53.65 18.67 37.03
N LEU A 758 -53.92 19.83 36.40
CA LEU A 758 -53.45 20.17 35.05
C LEU A 758 -51.96 20.58 35.00
N SER A 759 -51.25 20.59 36.14
CA SER A 759 -49.83 20.91 36.22
C SER A 759 -48.94 19.68 36.09
N TYR A 760 -49.03 18.94 34.98
CA TYR A 760 -48.17 17.77 34.71
C TYR A 760 -46.75 18.22 34.33
N LYS A 761 -46.00 18.67 35.33
CA LYS A 761 -44.58 19.04 35.23
C LYS A 761 -43.77 18.40 36.35
N LYS A 762 -42.48 18.17 36.11
CA LYS A 762 -41.55 17.64 37.09
C LYS A 762 -40.16 18.22 36.89
N GLU A 763 -39.52 18.67 37.97
CA GLU A 763 -38.10 19.01 37.94
C GLU A 763 -37.28 17.72 38.06
N LEU A 764 -36.55 17.35 37.02
CA LEU A 764 -35.75 16.12 36.99
C LEU A 764 -34.60 16.13 38.01
N ASN A 765 -34.20 17.31 38.48
CA ASN A 765 -33.24 17.48 39.58
C ASN A 765 -33.73 16.90 40.93
N GLU A 766 -35.05 16.81 41.17
CA GLU A 766 -35.60 16.24 42.42
C GLU A 766 -35.27 14.75 42.61
N TYR A 767 -34.88 14.04 41.54
CA TYR A 767 -34.47 12.63 41.60
C TYR A 767 -33.01 12.43 42.05
N PHE A 768 -32.27 13.51 42.28
CA PHE A 768 -30.88 13.53 42.76
C PHE A 768 -30.78 14.15 44.16
N VAL A 769 -29.81 13.69 44.95
CA VAL A 769 -29.51 14.25 46.27
C VAL A 769 -29.23 15.76 46.17
N GLU A 770 -29.65 16.53 47.19
CA GLU A 770 -29.57 18.01 47.23
C GLU A 770 -30.37 18.73 46.13
N ASN A 771 -31.25 18.03 45.38
CA ASN A 771 -32.00 18.56 44.24
C ASN A 771 -31.10 19.18 43.16
N THR A 772 -29.93 18.58 42.89
CA THR A 772 -29.01 19.02 41.84
C THR A 772 -28.15 17.87 41.31
N VAL A 773 -27.80 17.91 40.03
CA VAL A 773 -26.92 16.91 39.43
C VAL A 773 -25.46 17.27 39.72
N LYS A 774 -24.91 16.69 40.79
CA LYS A 774 -23.50 16.90 41.18
C LYS A 774 -22.54 16.18 40.23
N VAL A 775 -22.18 16.84 39.14
CA VAL A 775 -21.11 16.41 38.21
C VAL A 775 -19.79 16.32 38.99
N THR A 776 -19.20 15.13 39.04
CA THR A 776 -17.88 14.88 39.61
C THR A 776 -16.97 14.28 38.53
N PRO A 777 -15.87 14.96 38.14
CA PRO A 777 -14.91 14.46 37.15
C PRO A 777 -14.24 13.15 37.57
N ALA A 778 -14.03 12.25 36.61
CA ALA A 778 -13.24 11.03 36.77
C ALA A 778 -12.48 10.69 35.49
N GLY A 779 -11.27 10.14 35.61
CA GLY A 779 -10.48 9.75 34.45
C GLY A 779 -9.21 9.00 34.88
N THR A 780 -8.49 8.48 33.89
CA THR A 780 -7.19 7.84 34.08
C THR A 780 -6.06 8.74 33.56
N GLY A 781 -4.82 8.47 33.97
CA GLY A 781 -3.63 9.18 33.50
C GLY A 781 -3.38 10.58 34.09
N TYR A 782 -4.40 11.23 34.66
CA TYR A 782 -4.30 12.61 35.18
C TYR A 782 -5.26 12.85 36.35
N ASP A 783 -4.90 13.73 37.29
CA ASP A 783 -5.75 14.11 38.43
C ASP A 783 -6.77 15.18 38.02
N TRP A 784 -7.78 14.74 37.28
CA TRP A 784 -8.92 15.54 36.86
C TRP A 784 -9.72 16.12 38.04
N ALA A 785 -9.69 15.49 39.21
CA ALA A 785 -10.42 15.95 40.39
C ALA A 785 -9.76 17.18 41.02
N THR A 786 -8.43 17.21 41.09
CA THR A 786 -7.67 18.39 41.52
C THR A 786 -7.65 19.47 40.43
N ALA A 787 -7.37 19.10 39.17
CA ALA A 787 -7.18 20.07 38.08
C ALA A 787 -8.46 20.84 37.69
N LEU A 788 -9.63 20.21 37.77
CA LEU A 788 -10.92 20.86 37.49
C LEU A 788 -11.61 21.44 38.74
N LYS A 789 -10.99 21.33 39.92
CA LYS A 789 -11.57 21.72 41.22
C LYS A 789 -12.06 23.18 41.25
N ASP A 790 -11.26 24.08 40.68
CA ASP A 790 -11.49 25.53 40.72
C ASP A 790 -11.97 26.09 39.37
N LEU A 791 -12.31 25.22 38.41
CA LEU A 791 -12.88 25.55 37.10
C LEU A 791 -14.41 25.36 37.09
N PRO A 792 -15.16 26.09 36.24
CA PRO A 792 -16.60 25.95 36.19
C PRO A 792 -17.02 24.58 35.63
N LEU A 793 -17.86 23.88 36.39
CA LEU A 793 -18.58 22.68 35.94
C LEU A 793 -20.06 23.04 35.70
N ALA A 794 -20.64 22.53 34.62
CA ALA A 794 -22.04 22.72 34.30
C ALA A 794 -22.68 21.44 33.74
N TYR A 795 -24.00 21.36 33.81
CA TYR A 795 -24.81 20.32 33.17
C TYR A 795 -26.05 20.91 32.52
N SER A 796 -26.62 20.17 31.57
CA SER A 796 -27.92 20.47 30.98
C SER A 796 -28.65 19.19 30.58
N TYR A 797 -29.98 19.23 30.68
CA TYR A 797 -30.85 18.17 30.19
C TYR A 797 -31.19 18.37 28.71
N ARG A 798 -31.34 17.28 27.98
CA ARG A 798 -31.88 17.24 26.62
C ARG A 798 -32.68 15.96 26.39
N LEU A 799 -33.56 15.98 25.39
CA LEU A 799 -34.17 14.75 24.89
C LEU A 799 -33.12 13.98 24.07
N SER A 800 -33.08 12.65 24.24
CA SER A 800 -32.23 11.82 23.39
C SER A 800 -32.68 11.88 21.93
N ALA A 801 -31.73 11.80 20.99
CA ALA A 801 -32.04 11.65 19.57
C ALA A 801 -32.76 10.31 19.28
N VAL A 802 -32.55 9.28 20.11
CA VAL A 802 -33.23 7.98 20.02
C VAL A 802 -34.42 7.98 20.97
N GLN A 803 -35.63 8.00 20.44
CA GLN A 803 -36.89 7.98 21.21
C GLN A 803 -37.70 6.70 20.95
N PRO A 804 -38.52 6.25 21.92
CA PRO A 804 -39.23 4.98 21.82
C PRO A 804 -40.40 5.02 20.81
N LYS A 805 -40.79 3.83 20.37
CA LYS A 805 -41.99 3.59 19.58
C LYS A 805 -43.08 3.00 20.48
N ILE A 806 -44.21 3.69 20.58
CA ILE A 806 -45.37 3.30 21.40
C ILE A 806 -46.37 2.55 20.51
N VAL A 807 -46.80 1.35 20.91
CA VAL A 807 -47.73 0.50 20.14
C VAL A 807 -48.78 -0.12 21.06
N LYS A 808 -50.08 0.02 20.72
CA LYS A 808 -51.18 -0.69 21.40
C LYS A 808 -52.28 -1.08 20.41
N GLY A 809 -52.37 -2.37 20.08
CA GLY A 809 -53.21 -2.85 18.98
C GLY A 809 -52.75 -2.23 17.65
N ASP A 810 -53.70 -1.80 16.82
CA ASP A 810 -53.42 -1.15 15.52
C ASP A 810 -52.88 0.29 15.63
N LYS A 811 -52.74 0.83 16.86
CA LYS A 811 -52.23 2.19 17.09
C LYS A 811 -50.72 2.18 17.30
N GLU A 812 -50.01 2.96 16.48
CA GLU A 812 -48.57 3.15 16.52
C GLU A 812 -48.23 4.64 16.57
N TYR A 813 -47.33 5.02 17.48
CA TYR A 813 -46.81 6.38 17.64
C TYR A 813 -45.29 6.34 17.78
N GLN A 814 -44.57 6.80 16.75
CA GLN A 814 -43.13 7.03 16.83
C GLN A 814 -42.89 8.40 17.48
N LEU A 815 -42.15 8.42 18.58
CA LEU A 815 -41.72 9.66 19.23
C LEU A 815 -40.43 10.16 18.56
N VAL A 816 -40.24 11.47 18.50
CA VAL A 816 -39.06 12.13 17.93
C VAL A 816 -38.68 13.32 18.80
N ALA A 817 -37.38 13.55 19.02
CA ALA A 817 -36.88 14.76 19.66
C ALA A 817 -36.65 15.87 18.63
N ASP A 818 -37.21 17.04 18.86
CA ASP A 818 -37.06 18.26 18.05
C ASP A 818 -36.65 19.42 18.97
N GLY A 819 -35.33 19.49 19.22
CA GLY A 819 -34.74 20.33 20.26
C GLY A 819 -35.32 19.99 21.63
N ASN A 820 -35.98 20.97 22.25
CA ASN A 820 -36.62 20.84 23.56
C ASN A 820 -38.01 20.16 23.50
N ASN A 821 -38.50 19.78 22.32
CA ASN A 821 -39.84 19.22 22.11
C ASN A 821 -39.79 17.72 21.85
N LEU A 822 -40.60 16.95 22.56
CA LEU A 822 -40.90 15.56 22.23
C LEU A 822 -42.16 15.55 21.35
N LYS A 823 -42.05 15.06 20.13
CA LYS A 823 -43.11 15.14 19.11
C LYS A 823 -43.56 13.77 18.61
N VAL A 824 -44.81 13.73 18.14
CA VAL A 824 -45.37 12.67 17.29
C VAL A 824 -45.95 13.35 16.05
N GLY A 825 -45.35 13.10 14.89
CA GLY A 825 -45.61 13.91 13.69
C GLY A 825 -45.29 15.39 13.94
N THR A 826 -46.25 16.28 13.68
CA THR A 826 -46.11 17.73 13.95
C THR A 826 -46.42 18.13 15.39
N VAL A 827 -46.91 17.21 16.23
CA VAL A 827 -47.57 17.52 17.50
C VAL A 827 -46.62 17.29 18.68
N THR A 828 -46.35 18.35 19.46
CA THR A 828 -45.56 18.26 20.72
C THR A 828 -46.37 17.61 21.84
N ILE A 829 -45.91 16.47 22.34
CA ILE A 829 -46.53 15.73 23.45
C ILE A 829 -45.90 16.04 24.82
N ALA A 830 -44.64 16.48 24.85
CA ALA A 830 -43.96 16.93 26.05
C ALA A 830 -42.83 17.93 25.69
N THR A 831 -42.39 18.73 26.64
CA THR A 831 -41.22 19.62 26.50
C THR A 831 -40.24 19.44 27.67
N LEU A 832 -38.95 19.60 27.39
CA LEU A 832 -37.87 19.51 28.36
C LEU A 832 -36.96 20.73 28.21
N ASN A 833 -36.82 21.53 29.27
CA ASN A 833 -35.87 22.64 29.29
C ASN A 833 -34.47 22.19 29.76
N ALA A 834 -33.45 23.00 29.47
CA ALA A 834 -32.05 22.68 29.78
C ALA A 834 -31.76 22.55 31.30
N ALA A 835 -32.59 23.15 32.16
CA ALA A 835 -32.45 23.08 33.62
C ALA A 835 -33.07 21.81 34.24
N GLY A 836 -33.91 21.09 33.48
CA GLY A 836 -34.52 19.83 33.90
C GLY A 836 -36.03 19.88 34.15
N GLU A 837 -36.73 20.96 33.83
CA GLU A 837 -38.19 20.97 33.88
C GLU A 837 -38.74 20.15 32.70
N LEU A 838 -39.40 19.03 33.00
CA LEU A 838 -40.08 18.17 32.06
C LEU A 838 -41.60 18.36 32.19
N VAL A 839 -42.26 18.85 31.14
CA VAL A 839 -43.70 19.16 31.10
C VAL A 839 -44.40 18.27 30.10
N TYR A 840 -45.49 17.62 30.48
CA TYR A 840 -46.36 16.87 29.55
C TYR A 840 -47.48 17.79 29.01
N ALA A 841 -47.82 17.68 27.72
CA ALA A 841 -48.81 18.55 27.10
C ALA A 841 -50.26 18.08 27.39
N PRO A 842 -51.21 18.98 27.72
CA PRO A 842 -51.08 20.43 27.82
C PRO A 842 -50.38 20.90 29.10
N GLY A 843 -49.61 21.99 29.01
CA GLY A 843 -49.25 22.78 30.20
C GLY A 843 -50.49 23.41 30.86
N ALA A 844 -50.33 23.97 32.05
CA ALA A 844 -51.44 24.46 32.88
C ALA A 844 -52.15 25.75 32.39
N THR A 845 -52.02 26.13 31.12
CA THR A 845 -52.39 27.45 30.58
C THR A 845 -53.30 27.38 29.35
N ALA A 846 -54.52 27.92 29.49
CA ALA A 846 -55.49 28.20 28.42
C ALA A 846 -56.02 27.01 27.58
N ALA A 847 -57.24 27.18 27.05
CA ALA A 847 -57.92 26.13 26.27
C ALA A 847 -57.31 25.87 24.88
N ALA A 848 -56.39 26.73 24.42
CA ALA A 848 -55.71 26.60 23.13
C ALA A 848 -54.73 25.41 23.09
N ASP A 849 -54.12 25.08 24.24
CA ASP A 849 -53.08 24.04 24.33
C ASP A 849 -53.65 22.61 24.48
N ASN A 850 -54.97 22.43 24.39
CA ASN A 850 -55.68 21.17 24.64
C ASN A 850 -55.39 20.07 23.59
N ASN A 851 -54.20 19.51 23.66
CA ASN A 851 -53.67 18.50 22.75
C ASN A 851 -54.32 17.14 22.96
N THR A 852 -55.33 16.83 22.13
CA THR A 852 -56.04 15.55 22.10
C THR A 852 -55.10 14.34 21.90
N LEU A 853 -54.05 14.47 21.09
CA LEU A 853 -53.13 13.36 20.79
C LEU A 853 -52.19 13.07 21.97
N ALA A 854 -51.68 14.10 22.66
CA ALA A 854 -50.91 13.90 23.88
C ALA A 854 -51.77 13.23 24.98
N LYS A 855 -53.03 13.67 25.12
CA LYS A 855 -54.00 13.04 26.02
C LYS A 855 -54.33 11.60 25.61
N GLU A 856 -54.46 11.30 24.33
CA GLU A 856 -54.62 9.92 23.84
C GLU A 856 -53.42 9.05 24.23
N ILE A 857 -52.20 9.48 23.91
CA ILE A 857 -50.94 8.75 24.17
C ILE A 857 -50.70 8.54 25.68
N LEU A 858 -51.07 9.49 26.52
CA LEU A 858 -51.00 9.37 27.98
C LEU A 858 -51.98 8.32 28.52
N ASN A 859 -53.17 8.20 27.90
CA ASN A 859 -54.21 7.29 28.37
C ASN A 859 -54.09 5.86 27.82
N LEU A 860 -53.19 5.60 26.84
CA LEU A 860 -53.00 4.28 26.22
C LEU A 860 -52.75 3.17 27.27
N PHE A 861 -51.94 3.44 28.29
CA PHE A 861 -51.50 2.45 29.26
C PHE A 861 -51.79 2.86 30.70
N GLY A 862 -52.11 1.89 31.55
CA GLY A 862 -52.25 2.08 33.00
C GLY A 862 -50.93 2.40 33.69
N HIS A 863 -51.00 3.06 34.85
CA HIS A 863 -49.80 3.44 35.60
C HIS A 863 -49.01 2.23 36.12
N ASN A 864 -49.72 1.13 36.40
CA ASN A 864 -49.17 -0.15 36.85
C ASN A 864 -49.00 -1.20 35.73
N GLU A 865 -49.19 -0.86 34.43
CA GLU A 865 -48.85 -1.79 33.33
C GLU A 865 -47.32 -2.08 33.28
N ALA A 866 -46.97 -3.31 32.87
CA ALA A 866 -45.60 -3.78 32.72
C ALA A 866 -45.03 -3.50 31.31
N TYR A 867 -43.71 -3.49 31.15
CA TYR A 867 -43.07 -3.35 29.83
C TYR A 867 -43.50 -4.51 28.91
N PRO A 868 -43.82 -4.30 27.61
CA PRO A 868 -43.59 -3.10 26.79
C PRO A 868 -44.64 -1.97 26.89
N ASN A 869 -45.67 -2.14 27.72
CA ASN A 869 -46.86 -1.28 27.73
C ASN A 869 -46.65 0.04 28.51
N TRP A 870 -45.64 0.84 28.13
CA TRP A 870 -45.28 2.10 28.80
C TRP A 870 -45.29 3.30 27.84
N THR A 871 -45.76 4.45 28.32
CA THR A 871 -45.57 5.77 27.70
C THR A 871 -44.38 6.46 28.36
N TYR A 872 -43.28 6.70 27.62
CA TYR A 872 -42.04 7.26 28.18
C TYR A 872 -41.23 8.06 27.15
N ALA A 873 -40.28 8.86 27.64
CA ALA A 873 -39.27 9.57 26.86
C ALA A 873 -37.87 9.15 27.26
N ASN A 874 -36.92 9.16 26.32
CA ASN A 874 -35.50 9.02 26.62
C ASN A 874 -34.88 10.40 26.87
N VAL A 875 -34.24 10.57 28.03
CA VAL A 875 -33.61 11.83 28.47
C VAL A 875 -32.11 11.61 28.64
N GLU A 876 -31.34 12.64 28.32
CA GLU A 876 -29.89 12.67 28.50
C GLU A 876 -29.49 13.87 29.36
N ILE A 877 -28.54 13.67 30.26
CA ILE A 877 -27.80 14.76 30.92
C ILE A 877 -26.43 14.86 30.24
N ALA A 878 -26.18 16.01 29.63
CA ALA A 878 -24.86 16.39 29.16
C ALA A 878 -24.17 17.26 30.22
N SER A 879 -22.86 17.17 30.32
CA SER A 879 -22.05 18.01 31.22
C SER A 879 -20.86 18.61 30.49
N THR A 880 -20.39 19.75 30.98
CA THR A 880 -19.24 20.48 30.45
C THR A 880 -18.33 21.02 31.56
N TYR A 881 -17.03 21.15 31.28
CA TYR A 881 -16.03 21.70 32.18
C TYR A 881 -15.21 22.83 31.53
N GLY A 882 -14.64 23.70 32.37
CA GLY A 882 -13.79 24.82 31.96
C GLY A 882 -14.57 25.97 31.31
N ASP A 883 -13.93 27.14 31.20
CA ASP A 883 -14.60 28.37 30.75
C ASP A 883 -15.11 28.30 29.30
N CYS A 884 -14.42 27.52 28.46
CA CYS A 884 -14.82 27.22 27.09
C CYS A 884 -15.85 26.07 26.96
N LYS A 885 -16.29 25.47 28.08
CA LYS A 885 -17.36 24.46 28.16
C LYS A 885 -17.10 23.21 27.33
N LEU A 886 -15.94 22.56 27.53
CA LEU A 886 -15.63 21.29 26.89
C LEU A 886 -16.57 20.19 27.39
N PRO A 887 -17.10 19.32 26.53
CA PRO A 887 -17.93 18.19 26.96
C PRO A 887 -17.07 17.16 27.71
N PHE A 888 -17.64 16.56 28.75
CA PHE A 888 -17.10 15.30 29.30
C PHE A 888 -17.28 14.15 28.30
N ASP A 889 -16.47 13.11 28.44
CA ASP A 889 -16.73 11.83 27.78
C ASP A 889 -17.88 11.09 28.49
N GLY A 890 -18.78 10.50 27.70
CA GLY A 890 -20.03 9.93 28.16
C GLY A 890 -21.11 10.96 28.56
N ILE A 891 -22.33 10.45 28.75
CA ILE A 891 -23.54 11.17 29.17
C ILE A 891 -24.40 10.25 30.04
N LEU A 892 -25.22 10.80 30.94
CA LEU A 892 -26.23 10.01 31.66
C LEU A 892 -27.52 9.92 30.84
N SER A 893 -27.78 8.78 30.21
CA SER A 893 -29.07 8.47 29.59
C SER A 893 -30.02 7.75 30.56
N PHE A 894 -31.29 8.14 30.59
CA PHE A 894 -32.33 7.47 31.38
C PHE A 894 -33.73 7.63 30.79
N GLU A 895 -34.67 6.81 31.24
CA GLU A 895 -36.08 6.85 30.81
C GLU A 895 -36.95 7.67 31.76
N SER A 896 -37.77 8.57 31.23
CA SER A 896 -38.82 9.27 31.97
C SER A 896 -40.19 8.69 31.60
N ARG A 897 -40.73 7.79 32.43
CA ARG A 897 -42.07 7.20 32.24
C ARG A 897 -43.15 8.17 32.69
N PHE A 898 -44.07 8.51 31.80
CA PHE A 898 -45.27 9.27 32.14
C PHE A 898 -46.33 8.31 32.69
N LEU A 899 -46.72 8.47 33.95
CA LEU A 899 -47.81 7.72 34.55
C LEU A 899 -49.17 8.32 34.16
N ARG A 900 -50.13 7.46 33.83
CA ARG A 900 -51.53 7.86 33.63
C ARG A 900 -52.11 8.35 34.97
N PRO A 901 -52.74 9.53 35.06
CA PRO A 901 -53.18 10.10 36.33
C PRO A 901 -54.18 9.27 37.13
N ILE A 902 -55.08 8.54 36.44
CA ILE A 902 -56.07 7.64 37.03
C ILE A 902 -56.18 6.35 36.20
N ASP A 903 -56.57 5.25 36.86
CA ASP A 903 -56.90 3.96 36.24
C ASP A 903 -58.36 3.58 36.56
N VAL A 904 -59.00 2.89 35.61
CA VAL A 904 -60.36 2.33 35.75
C VAL A 904 -60.22 0.84 36.01
N ASN A 905 -60.66 0.39 37.19
CA ASN A 905 -60.56 -0.99 37.63
C ASN A 905 -61.95 -1.62 37.82
N ASN A 906 -62.01 -2.94 37.95
CA ASN A 906 -63.25 -3.63 38.34
C ASN A 906 -63.81 -3.09 39.67
N GLY A 907 -65.14 -3.09 39.80
CA GLY A 907 -65.86 -2.75 41.01
C GLY A 907 -66.07 -3.94 41.95
N GLN A 908 -67.21 -3.95 42.65
CA GLN A 908 -67.52 -4.95 43.68
C GLN A 908 -67.98 -6.31 43.13
N GLY A 909 -68.08 -6.45 41.81
CA GLY A 909 -68.65 -7.63 41.14
C GLY A 909 -70.17 -7.58 41.17
N VAL A 910 -70.77 -7.01 40.12
CA VAL A 910 -72.23 -6.86 40.01
C VAL A 910 -72.85 -8.14 39.46
N GLU A 911 -73.94 -8.59 40.07
CA GLU A 911 -74.77 -9.70 39.58
C GLU A 911 -76.19 -9.21 39.27
N PHE A 912 -76.61 -9.31 38.02
CA PHE A 912 -78.00 -9.08 37.60
C PHE A 912 -78.87 -10.32 37.80
N GLU A 913 -80.12 -10.12 38.21
CA GLU A 913 -81.20 -11.11 38.10
C GLU A 913 -81.83 -11.03 36.70
N ASP A 914 -82.00 -12.18 36.03
CA ASP A 914 -82.44 -12.20 34.63
C ASP A 914 -83.96 -12.35 34.46
N ALA A 915 -84.49 -11.70 33.41
CA ALA A 915 -85.92 -11.61 33.08
C ALA A 915 -86.81 -10.94 34.16
N VAL A 916 -86.24 -9.99 34.92
CA VAL A 916 -87.00 -9.07 35.79
C VAL A 916 -87.89 -8.14 34.96
N ALA A 917 -89.13 -7.93 35.40
CA ALA A 917 -90.07 -7.02 34.75
C ALA A 917 -89.56 -5.57 34.79
N ASP A 918 -89.66 -4.86 33.67
CA ASP A 918 -89.07 -3.52 33.44
C ASP A 918 -87.53 -3.40 33.57
N GLY A 919 -86.84 -4.54 33.69
CA GLY A 919 -85.38 -4.68 33.74
C GLY A 919 -84.82 -4.71 35.17
N ASP A 920 -83.67 -5.38 35.35
CA ASP A 920 -82.97 -5.40 36.64
C ASP A 920 -81.95 -4.27 36.73
N ALA A 921 -81.96 -3.50 37.81
CA ALA A 921 -81.29 -2.20 37.90
C ALA A 921 -80.27 -2.17 39.04
N GLU A 922 -78.98 -2.10 38.68
CA GLU A 922 -77.87 -2.12 39.63
C GLU A 922 -77.10 -0.78 39.63
N PRO A 923 -76.79 -0.20 40.81
CA PRO A 923 -76.11 1.10 40.91
C PRO A 923 -74.77 1.13 40.17
N LEU A 924 -74.60 2.12 39.28
CA LEU A 924 -73.43 2.22 38.40
C LEU A 924 -72.10 2.22 39.18
N ALA A 925 -72.09 2.82 40.36
CA ALA A 925 -70.94 2.86 41.26
C ALA A 925 -70.37 1.47 41.61
N LYS A 926 -71.18 0.40 41.59
CA LYS A 926 -70.70 -0.96 41.89
C LYS A 926 -69.88 -1.59 40.76
N PHE A 927 -70.00 -1.10 39.51
CA PHE A 927 -69.38 -1.72 38.33
C PHE A 927 -67.87 -1.49 38.21
N PHE A 928 -67.41 -0.30 38.58
CA PHE A 928 -66.02 0.10 38.45
C PHE A 928 -65.52 0.81 39.71
N THR A 929 -64.22 0.76 39.94
CA THR A 929 -63.53 1.70 40.83
C THR A 929 -62.58 2.57 40.03
N LEU A 930 -62.33 3.79 40.50
CA LEU A 930 -61.26 4.65 40.00
C LEU A 930 -60.16 4.70 41.04
N SER A 931 -58.92 4.41 40.65
CA SER A 931 -57.73 4.69 41.46
C SER A 931 -56.88 5.78 40.78
N ASP A 932 -56.11 6.53 41.56
CA ASP A 932 -55.08 7.41 41.01
C ASP A 932 -53.76 6.65 40.74
N TRP A 933 -52.76 7.39 40.25
CA TRP A 933 -51.39 6.90 40.00
C TRP A 933 -50.62 6.43 41.27
N ARG A 934 -51.25 6.44 42.44
CA ARG A 934 -50.71 6.03 43.76
C ARG A 934 -51.55 4.90 44.37
N ASP A 935 -52.36 4.23 43.54
CA ASP A 935 -53.38 3.25 43.91
C ASP A 935 -54.40 3.73 44.97
N LYS A 936 -54.63 5.05 45.09
CA LYS A 936 -55.66 5.62 45.98
C LYS A 936 -57.00 5.63 45.27
N ALA A 937 -58.00 4.92 45.82
CA ALA A 937 -59.36 4.97 45.32
C ALA A 937 -59.95 6.38 45.41
N LEU A 938 -60.55 6.90 44.33
CA LEU A 938 -61.19 8.22 44.28
C LEU A 938 -62.56 8.25 45.00
N PHE A 939 -63.20 7.09 45.14
CA PHE A 939 -64.43 6.89 45.89
C PHE A 939 -64.49 5.48 46.48
N THR A 940 -65.28 5.29 47.53
CA THR A 940 -65.61 3.98 48.12
C THR A 940 -67.11 3.72 48.00
N VAL A 941 -67.52 2.46 47.93
CA VAL A 941 -68.92 2.05 47.70
C VAL A 941 -69.38 1.20 48.88
N ASN A 942 -70.52 1.55 49.48
CA ASN A 942 -71.10 0.76 50.56
C ASN A 942 -71.94 -0.43 50.01
N ALA A 943 -72.38 -1.33 50.89
CA ALA A 943 -73.16 -2.51 50.49
C ALA A 943 -74.51 -2.20 49.79
N ALA A 944 -75.02 -0.96 49.92
CA ALA A 944 -76.21 -0.48 49.21
C ALA A 944 -75.90 0.14 47.83
N GLY A 945 -74.65 0.06 47.35
CA GLY A 945 -74.22 0.62 46.08
C GLY A 945 -74.00 2.14 46.08
N VAL A 946 -74.07 2.80 47.24
CA VAL A 946 -73.86 4.26 47.33
C VAL A 946 -72.37 4.57 47.41
N ALA A 947 -71.87 5.32 46.44
CA ALA A 947 -70.52 5.85 46.42
C ALA A 947 -70.36 7.05 47.37
N THR A 948 -69.22 7.12 48.04
CA THR A 948 -68.77 8.29 48.83
C THR A 948 -67.39 8.70 48.34
N ALA A 949 -67.18 10.00 48.09
CA ALA A 949 -65.90 10.51 47.62
C ALA A 949 -64.79 10.28 48.66
N ALA A 950 -63.66 9.74 48.22
CA ALA A 950 -62.49 9.61 49.07
C ALA A 950 -61.86 10.99 49.30
N THR A 951 -61.28 11.17 50.48
CA THR A 951 -60.62 12.42 50.90
C THR A 951 -59.23 12.11 51.41
N GLU A 952 -58.23 12.83 50.89
CA GLU A 952 -56.84 12.76 51.36
C GLU A 952 -56.33 14.20 51.52
N ASN A 953 -55.60 14.50 52.60
CA ASN A 953 -55.15 15.85 52.95
C ASN A 953 -56.29 16.90 52.97
N GLY A 954 -57.53 16.49 53.28
CA GLY A 954 -58.71 17.37 53.23
C GLY A 954 -59.22 17.70 51.81
N VAL A 955 -58.62 17.14 50.76
CA VAL A 955 -59.03 17.31 49.36
C VAL A 955 -59.87 16.11 48.92
N ASN A 956 -61.03 16.38 48.31
CA ASN A 956 -61.87 15.38 47.66
C ASN A 956 -61.17 14.87 46.39
N LEU A 957 -60.77 13.59 46.39
CA LEU A 957 -59.97 12.98 45.31
C LEU A 957 -60.73 12.96 43.98
N TYR A 958 -62.02 12.62 44.00
CA TYR A 958 -62.85 12.54 42.81
C TYR A 958 -62.96 13.90 42.10
N ASN A 959 -63.21 14.97 42.86
CA ASN A 959 -63.27 16.32 42.34
C ASN A 959 -61.89 16.81 41.86
N TYR A 960 -60.80 16.39 42.52
CA TYR A 960 -59.43 16.78 42.17
C TYR A 960 -59.05 16.37 40.74
N TYR A 961 -59.37 15.13 40.34
CA TYR A 961 -59.07 14.63 38.99
C TYR A 961 -60.03 15.15 37.90
N GLN A 962 -61.05 15.92 38.27
CA GLN A 962 -62.02 16.53 37.36
C GLN A 962 -62.64 15.48 36.42
N ILE A 963 -63.21 14.42 36.99
CA ILE A 963 -64.03 13.46 36.25
C ILE A 963 -65.24 14.21 35.67
N ALA A 964 -65.58 13.97 34.41
CA ALA A 964 -66.62 14.72 33.70
C ALA A 964 -67.80 13.82 33.28
N THR A 965 -67.53 12.76 32.52
CA THR A 965 -68.57 11.88 31.97
C THR A 965 -68.21 10.40 32.02
N VAL A 966 -69.24 9.58 32.05
CA VAL A 966 -69.20 8.14 31.79
C VAL A 966 -69.96 7.86 30.50
N ALA A 967 -69.41 6.98 29.67
CA ALA A 967 -70.03 6.52 28.44
C ALA A 967 -69.92 4.99 28.31
N PHE A 968 -70.96 4.38 27.74
CA PHE A 968 -71.09 2.95 27.50
C PHE A 968 -71.49 2.70 26.05
N ASP A 969 -70.67 1.96 25.30
CA ASP A 969 -71.01 1.51 23.96
C ASP A 969 -71.65 0.12 24.04
N LYS A 970 -72.98 0.07 23.95
CA LYS A 970 -73.72 -1.19 24.11
C LYS A 970 -73.41 -2.21 23.01
N ASN A 971 -72.97 -1.74 21.84
CA ASN A 971 -72.59 -2.59 20.71
C ASN A 971 -71.24 -3.32 20.96
N LYS A 972 -70.44 -2.83 21.92
CA LYS A 972 -69.16 -3.41 22.33
C LYS A 972 -69.23 -4.22 23.63
N VAL A 973 -70.40 -4.30 24.28
CA VAL A 973 -70.61 -5.23 25.42
C VAL A 973 -70.37 -6.65 24.92
N GLN A 974 -69.56 -7.42 25.64
CA GLN A 974 -69.34 -8.84 25.35
C GLN A 974 -70.10 -9.69 26.37
N VAL A 975 -70.70 -10.77 25.88
CA VAL A 975 -71.40 -11.80 26.64
C VAL A 975 -70.64 -13.11 26.49
N GLN A 976 -70.42 -13.81 27.59
CA GLN A 976 -69.78 -15.12 27.58
C GLN A 976 -70.80 -16.21 27.23
N ASP A 977 -70.48 -17.07 26.26
CA ASP A 977 -71.17 -18.35 26.04
C ASP A 977 -70.12 -19.48 25.99
N GLY A 978 -70.24 -20.41 26.94
CA GLY A 978 -69.21 -21.42 27.20
C GLY A 978 -67.84 -20.80 27.49
N PHE A 979 -66.87 -21.05 26.61
CA PHE A 979 -65.52 -20.48 26.68
C PHE A 979 -65.31 -19.28 25.74
N ASN A 980 -66.32 -18.94 24.92
CA ASN A 980 -66.23 -17.88 23.92
C ASN A 980 -66.87 -16.58 24.41
N TRP A 981 -66.44 -15.47 23.82
CA TRP A 981 -67.02 -14.14 24.04
C TRP A 981 -67.62 -13.63 22.74
N TYR A 982 -68.89 -13.23 22.78
CA TYR A 982 -69.63 -12.68 21.64
C TYR A 982 -70.08 -11.26 21.96
N THR A 983 -70.08 -10.37 20.96
CA THR A 983 -70.67 -9.04 21.14
C THR A 983 -72.20 -9.18 21.30
N MET A 984 -72.78 -8.37 22.18
CA MET A 984 -74.18 -8.52 22.63
C MET A 984 -75.20 -8.37 21.49
N ASP A 985 -74.85 -7.65 20.42
CA ASP A 985 -75.64 -7.51 19.19
C ASP A 985 -75.94 -8.85 18.49
N LYS A 986 -75.15 -9.89 18.73
CA LYS A 986 -75.31 -11.23 18.16
C LYS A 986 -76.27 -12.12 18.97
N LEU A 987 -76.74 -11.67 20.13
CA LEU A 987 -77.63 -12.40 21.02
C LEU A 987 -78.99 -11.67 21.08
N PRO A 988 -79.97 -12.05 20.25
CA PRO A 988 -81.23 -11.32 20.12
C PRO A 988 -82.07 -11.41 21.39
N GLY A 989 -82.60 -10.27 21.84
CA GLY A 989 -83.45 -10.16 23.04
C GLY A 989 -82.76 -9.54 24.26
N LEU A 990 -81.43 -9.38 24.22
CA LEU A 990 -80.64 -8.71 25.25
C LEU A 990 -80.52 -7.20 24.97
N ASP A 991 -80.58 -6.37 26.01
CA ASP A 991 -80.17 -4.97 25.96
C ASP A 991 -79.62 -4.49 27.31
N LEU A 992 -78.68 -3.53 27.29
CA LEU A 992 -78.04 -2.99 28.49
C LEU A 992 -78.02 -1.46 28.39
N LYS A 993 -78.67 -0.79 29.35
CA LYS A 993 -78.93 0.66 29.29
C LYS A 993 -78.38 1.36 30.51
N LEU A 994 -77.69 2.47 30.30
CA LEU A 994 -77.44 3.45 31.35
C LEU A 994 -78.74 4.25 31.59
N VAL A 995 -79.24 4.27 32.82
CA VAL A 995 -80.47 4.96 33.21
C VAL A 995 -80.17 5.99 34.30
N GLY A 996 -80.77 7.17 34.17
CA GLY A 996 -80.68 8.24 35.16
C GLY A 996 -81.92 8.29 36.03
N LYS A 997 -81.72 8.29 37.35
CA LYS A 997 -82.73 8.59 38.36
C LYS A 997 -82.50 9.98 38.95
N ASP A 998 -83.38 10.44 39.84
CA ASP A 998 -83.24 11.70 40.60
C ASP A 998 -82.95 12.95 39.73
N GLY A 999 -83.42 12.94 38.47
CA GLY A 999 -83.22 14.03 37.50
C GLY A 999 -81.91 13.98 36.69
N ALA A 1000 -81.13 12.91 36.74
CA ALA A 1000 -79.92 12.77 35.92
C ALA A 1000 -80.25 12.50 34.44
N THR A 1001 -79.67 13.29 33.54
CA THR A 1001 -79.84 13.14 32.09
C THR A 1001 -78.84 12.13 31.50
N VAL A 1002 -79.35 11.14 30.76
CA VAL A 1002 -78.54 10.24 29.92
C VAL A 1002 -78.83 10.51 28.45
N THR A 1003 -77.79 10.78 27.66
CA THR A 1003 -77.89 10.98 26.21
C THR A 1003 -77.40 9.73 25.50
N THR A 1004 -78.19 9.15 24.59
CA THR A 1004 -77.78 7.97 23.80
C THR A 1004 -77.71 8.30 22.31
N THR A 1005 -76.58 8.02 21.67
CA THR A 1005 -76.34 8.27 20.24
C THR A 1005 -75.60 7.08 19.64
N ALA A 1006 -76.11 6.53 18.54
CA ALA A 1006 -75.53 5.36 17.84
C ALA A 1006 -75.23 4.12 18.74
N GLY A 1007 -75.98 3.95 19.84
CA GLY A 1007 -75.75 2.88 20.82
C GLY A 1007 -74.72 3.20 21.91
N VAL A 1008 -74.11 4.39 21.89
CA VAL A 1008 -73.31 4.93 22.99
C VAL A 1008 -74.18 5.77 23.92
N SER A 1009 -74.41 5.29 25.14
CA SER A 1009 -75.10 6.02 26.22
C SER A 1009 -74.10 6.78 27.08
N THR A 1010 -74.29 8.08 27.30
CA THR A 1010 -73.38 8.97 28.01
C THR A 1010 -74.12 9.80 29.07
N ALA A 1011 -73.52 9.97 30.25
CA ALA A 1011 -74.04 10.80 31.33
C ALA A 1011 -72.93 11.64 32.00
N SER A 1012 -73.34 12.75 32.64
CA SER A 1012 -72.45 13.52 33.51
C SER A 1012 -72.24 12.80 34.84
N ILE A 1013 -70.99 12.71 35.27
CA ILE A 1013 -70.58 12.23 36.60
C ILE A 1013 -69.59 13.20 37.23
N ALA A 1014 -69.85 14.50 37.06
CA ALA A 1014 -68.98 15.59 37.55
C ALA A 1014 -68.73 15.56 39.07
N THR A 1015 -69.66 14.97 39.85
CA THR A 1015 -69.47 14.66 41.26
C THR A 1015 -69.86 13.21 41.57
N VAL A 1016 -69.38 12.68 42.69
CA VAL A 1016 -69.84 11.37 43.20
C VAL A 1016 -71.34 11.36 43.51
N ALA A 1017 -71.92 12.52 43.83
CA ALA A 1017 -73.37 12.64 44.00
C ALA A 1017 -74.15 12.49 42.69
N ASP A 1018 -73.51 12.69 41.52
CA ASP A 1018 -74.11 12.45 40.21
C ASP A 1018 -73.89 11.00 39.75
N LEU A 1019 -72.75 10.39 40.07
CA LEU A 1019 -72.53 8.94 39.92
C LEU A 1019 -73.59 8.13 40.69
N ASN A 1020 -74.00 8.59 41.87
CA ASN A 1020 -75.08 8.00 42.67
C ASN A 1020 -76.51 8.16 42.09
N LYS A 1021 -76.67 8.84 40.95
CA LYS A 1021 -77.96 9.01 40.24
C LYS A 1021 -78.06 8.17 38.98
N LEU A 1022 -77.11 7.26 38.77
CA LEU A 1022 -77.00 6.42 37.59
C LEU A 1022 -77.04 4.95 37.97
N ASP A 1023 -77.93 4.22 37.32
CA ASP A 1023 -78.03 2.77 37.43
C ASP A 1023 -77.76 2.17 36.03
N LEU A 1024 -77.16 0.99 36.00
CA LEU A 1024 -77.04 0.20 34.77
C LEU A 1024 -78.14 -0.85 34.80
N VAL A 1025 -78.99 -0.89 33.78
CA VAL A 1025 -80.20 -1.72 33.76
C VAL A 1025 -80.12 -2.79 32.68
N TRP A 1026 -80.17 -4.05 33.13
CA TRP A 1026 -80.18 -5.24 32.30
C TRP A 1026 -81.61 -5.55 31.81
N TYR A 1027 -81.76 -5.69 30.51
CA TYR A 1027 -83.01 -6.10 29.85
C TYR A 1027 -82.80 -7.41 29.12
N ASN A 1028 -83.66 -8.38 29.40
CA ASN A 1028 -83.74 -9.60 28.63
C ASN A 1028 -85.20 -10.03 28.48
N ASN A 1029 -85.66 -10.21 27.24
CA ASN A 1029 -87.03 -10.61 26.92
C ASN A 1029 -87.19 -12.13 26.74
N SER A 1030 -86.26 -12.95 27.24
CA SER A 1030 -86.29 -14.43 27.19
C SER A 1030 -85.43 -15.04 28.30
N GLY A 1031 -86.04 -15.83 29.21
CA GLY A 1031 -85.37 -16.32 30.41
C GLY A 1031 -84.15 -17.21 30.15
N THR A 1032 -83.03 -16.89 30.78
CA THR A 1032 -81.77 -17.66 30.65
C THR A 1032 -81.79 -18.95 31.48
N THR A 1033 -81.07 -19.97 30.98
CA THR A 1033 -80.99 -21.31 31.57
C THR A 1033 -79.67 -21.59 32.31
N LYS A 1034 -78.71 -20.68 32.25
CA LYS A 1034 -77.37 -20.76 32.87
C LYS A 1034 -76.93 -19.36 33.31
N GLU A 1035 -76.09 -19.29 34.34
CA GLU A 1035 -75.35 -18.05 34.64
C GLU A 1035 -74.24 -17.83 33.59
N PHE A 1036 -73.90 -16.56 33.35
CA PHE A 1036 -72.80 -16.16 32.46
C PHE A 1036 -72.21 -14.82 32.89
N ASN A 1037 -70.98 -14.54 32.43
CA ASN A 1037 -70.33 -13.26 32.67
C ASN A 1037 -70.55 -12.32 31.48
N ILE A 1038 -70.55 -11.02 31.77
CA ILE A 1038 -70.53 -9.94 30.78
C ILE A 1038 -69.31 -9.06 30.98
N LYS A 1039 -68.76 -8.54 29.89
CA LYS A 1039 -67.78 -7.45 29.89
C LYS A 1039 -68.44 -6.20 29.36
N VAL A 1040 -68.44 -5.15 30.16
CA VAL A 1040 -69.04 -3.87 29.85
C VAL A 1040 -67.91 -2.86 29.61
N PRO A 1041 -67.78 -2.26 28.41
CA PRO A 1041 -66.75 -1.27 28.14
C PRO A 1041 -67.15 0.09 28.76
N VAL A 1042 -66.65 0.36 29.97
CA VAL A 1042 -66.76 1.67 30.63
C VAL A 1042 -65.80 2.63 29.95
N THR A 1043 -66.29 3.80 29.55
CA THR A 1043 -65.45 4.90 29.05
C THR A 1043 -65.60 6.11 29.95
N ILE A 1044 -64.52 6.51 30.64
CA ILE A 1044 -64.48 7.65 31.56
C ILE A 1044 -63.74 8.81 30.90
N THR A 1045 -64.33 10.00 30.90
CA THR A 1045 -63.68 11.25 30.47
C THR A 1045 -63.40 12.14 31.67
N TYR A 1046 -62.20 12.73 31.72
CA TYR A 1046 -61.67 13.52 32.84
C TYR A 1046 -60.65 14.57 32.33
N SER A 1047 -60.07 15.37 33.25
CA SER A 1047 -59.07 16.41 32.95
C SER A 1047 -58.04 16.04 31.87
N TRP A 1048 -57.44 14.85 31.96
CA TRP A 1048 -56.36 14.40 31.08
C TRP A 1048 -56.81 13.53 29.90
N GLY A 1049 -58.10 13.48 29.58
CA GLY A 1049 -58.62 12.83 28.37
C GLY A 1049 -59.66 11.76 28.66
N THR A 1050 -59.57 10.63 27.95
CA THR A 1050 -60.57 9.57 27.99
C THR A 1050 -59.90 8.21 28.14
N ILE A 1051 -60.42 7.37 29.04
CA ILE A 1051 -59.96 6.01 29.31
C ILE A 1051 -61.12 5.06 29.05
N THR A 1052 -60.89 4.00 28.27
CA THR A 1052 -61.84 2.88 28.11
C THR A 1052 -61.26 1.64 28.78
N ALA A 1053 -62.06 0.95 29.59
CA ALA A 1053 -61.72 -0.31 30.23
C ALA A 1053 -62.91 -1.30 30.17
N GLU A 1054 -62.63 -2.59 30.04
CA GLU A 1054 -63.64 -3.64 30.21
C GLU A 1054 -63.81 -3.92 31.69
N VAL A 1055 -65.03 -3.76 32.23
CA VAL A 1055 -65.36 -4.21 33.60
C VAL A 1055 -66.32 -5.39 33.56
N THR A 1056 -66.19 -6.29 34.53
CA THR A 1056 -66.92 -7.57 34.54
C THR A 1056 -68.13 -7.54 35.47
N GLY A 1057 -69.28 -7.96 34.95
CA GLY A 1057 -70.46 -8.33 35.72
C GLY A 1057 -70.89 -9.76 35.43
N LYS A 1058 -71.89 -10.25 36.17
CA LYS A 1058 -72.53 -11.56 35.96
C LYS A 1058 -74.04 -11.37 35.75
N VAL A 1059 -74.65 -12.26 34.98
CA VAL A 1059 -76.10 -12.42 34.88
C VAL A 1059 -76.45 -13.82 35.40
N LYS A 1060 -77.42 -13.90 36.32
CA LYS A 1060 -77.91 -15.14 36.92
C LYS A 1060 -78.94 -15.82 36.01
N LYS A 1061 -79.13 -17.14 36.18
CA LYS A 1061 -80.17 -17.90 35.47
C LYS A 1061 -81.58 -17.56 35.98
N THR A 1062 -82.53 -17.33 35.08
CA THR A 1062 -83.97 -17.27 35.43
C THR A 1062 -84.55 -18.66 35.65
N ILE A 1063 -84.22 -19.61 34.77
CA ILE A 1063 -84.93 -20.90 34.66
C ILE A 1063 -84.13 -22.02 35.32
N ASN A 1064 -84.76 -22.68 36.30
CA ASN A 1064 -84.34 -24.00 36.76
C ASN A 1064 -84.95 -25.06 35.83
N ASN A 1065 -84.10 -25.93 35.30
CA ASN A 1065 -84.43 -27.12 34.53
C ASN A 1065 -83.47 -28.24 34.97
#